data_AF-A0A956KTE7-F1
#
_entry.id   AF-A0A956KTE7-F1
#
_cell.length_a   1.000
_cell.length_b   1.000
_cell.length_c   1.000
_cell.angle_alpha   90.00
_cell.angle_beta   90.00
_cell.angle_gamma   90.00
#
_symmetry.space_group_name_H-M   'P 1'
#
loop_
_entity.id
_entity.type
_entity.pdbx_description
1 polymer ?
#
loop_
_entity_poly.entity_id
_entity_poly.type
_entity_poly.pdbx_seq_one_letter_code
_entity_poly.pdbx_strand_id
1 'polypeptide(L)'
;MLATGCPDDPVPADGSSGSSSGTVDPSVDATSTTSGVDTTAGTQGTTTQSETDTDTTGTTGDPPDPPGRTIVCDNQIDPAPAGQVCDVTPGSGTLLLQGTVLSGFDVYVNGTVLVDTSEPNGRITCVGCDCAAEPEGAAATVVSCADGVISPGLINPHDHITFTLSQPVPHGVERYDHRHEWRLGLGGATELNTFPGSDSSREGVLYGELRMLIGGATSISGSVGGSSAQGLLRNLDRGDLTEGLSAVDVNYRTFPLGDSNGTLLTSGCGYPSIDGTANLNDDIYMPHIAEGINLEARNEFLCLSGAPGGQDLIAGNTSVIHGIGMRPIDIDAMGDEGAMLVWSPRSNVDLYGVTAEITTYRNLGVRIALGTDWTASGSMNVLRELACADAFNQDHLGGAFSDLELWLMSTYWAAASQGADDQLGLVRPGYIADLTIFDGSRDTAHRAVIGADETDVALVLRGGHPLHGDASLVEALVDPVDVGGCEALDVCGVQKRLCAQLDAGLDVAQITGAVDQAAYPLFFCGAPDQEPSCDPARPDEFPDRGGPADADGDGVPNDVDNCPSVFNPIRPLDAGAQGDADMDGLGDACDLCPLAPGQTCPVPDVFDQDGDGVEDPDDNCPVDENANQADADGDGTGDACDACPMVPNPGGGACPVTIYDVKDGTVAEGAYVIIEDVVVTGSGPGTSGYFVQVHPMDAGYQGVDYSGLFVYTGGGFNPAAGDRLTLSGFVSNFFGQIQLDASGEVAPVVLSSGNPLPPPEPTTPADIVELGPLQQELEGVLVTVFSVTVSDVAPPPGPGDNAGCEYEVDAGLRVNDYFYCVSPFPLLDQGYPYITGIARWANDYTKLEPRSVVDYPSSLVSFGDGQHFLLQGAMAVPIPELRVQLSSPVLADTPIDLLYEDPTVVTGPATVDVLAGTDSVPVTLTGVMPGTANVTAQLDGVAIAASIRVYDDMEPRTPTLVPSALAMPLMDMADLTVSLNLPAPAGGQVVDLTIAPGACATVPASVNVLASELSAVFTVTSGACEGDELVTAAIGPATSDALVSVVDAPAFPTLIIAEVYYDHTNMDDMFEWVKIYNGTGAPVDLSGHSLGWGGTDYTYGTLDLSGMVNSGECFLVGGPNGDAASGFPAGPMFDQAEVFTPNLQNSGTAGDAVALFDVAAAAIGPATVPLDAVIYGPNNDNGLLDETGMAGVVDVADAPAASSVRLQSDGTWAINPMPAPLECVPFP
;
A
#
# COMPACT_ATOMS: atom_id res chain seq x y z
N MET A 1 2.99 -27.98 -41.01
CA MET A 1 2.72 -29.04 -42.03
C MET A 1 1.61 -29.93 -41.48
N LEU A 2 0.69 -30.43 -42.33
CA LEU A 2 -0.20 -31.61 -42.14
C LEU A 2 -0.78 -31.87 -40.71
N ALA A 3 -2.05 -31.54 -40.42
CA ALA A 3 -3.28 -32.33 -40.70
C ALA A 3 -3.51 -33.50 -39.69
N THR A 4 -4.64 -33.64 -38.99
CA THR A 4 -6.03 -34.02 -39.41
C THR A 4 -6.94 -34.06 -38.16
N GLY A 5 -8.28 -33.99 -38.16
CA GLY A 5 -9.30 -33.72 -39.20
C GLY A 5 -10.73 -34.05 -38.70
N CYS A 6 -11.76 -33.28 -39.11
CA CYS A 6 -13.19 -33.57 -38.91
C CYS A 6 -13.71 -34.60 -39.96
N PRO A 7 -14.97 -35.11 -39.88
CA PRO A 7 -16.13 -34.39 -40.49
C PRO A 7 -17.48 -34.65 -39.74
N ASP A 8 -18.63 -34.02 -39.99
CA ASP A 8 -19.39 -33.80 -41.23
C ASP A 8 -20.50 -32.71 -41.03
N ASP A 9 -20.90 -32.05 -42.13
CA ASP A 9 -21.96 -31.01 -42.27
C ASP A 9 -22.70 -31.29 -43.60
N PRO A 10 -24.01 -30.94 -43.81
CA PRO A 10 -24.28 -29.78 -44.69
C PRO A 10 -25.66 -29.05 -44.60
N VAL A 11 -25.62 -27.70 -44.55
CA VAL A 11 -26.03 -26.70 -45.61
C VAL A 11 -27.04 -27.19 -46.71
N PRO A 12 -28.11 -26.45 -47.16
CA PRO A 12 -27.99 -25.09 -47.74
C PRO A 12 -29.22 -24.11 -47.80
N ALA A 13 -28.97 -22.79 -48.00
CA ALA A 13 -29.19 -22.08 -49.29
C ALA A 13 -29.20 -20.52 -49.26
N ASP A 14 -28.17 -19.93 -49.88
CA ASP A 14 -28.06 -18.69 -50.69
C ASP A 14 -29.30 -17.76 -50.95
N GLY A 15 -29.07 -16.44 -50.99
CA GLY A 15 -30.05 -15.43 -51.46
C GLY A 15 -29.62 -13.95 -51.34
N SER A 16 -28.99 -13.40 -52.37
CA SER A 16 -28.40 -12.05 -52.36
C SER A 16 -29.31 -10.87 -52.75
N SER A 17 -28.94 -9.67 -52.25
CA SER A 17 -29.10 -8.33 -52.85
C SER A 17 -30.48 -7.64 -52.91
N GLY A 18 -30.46 -6.31 -52.79
CA GLY A 18 -31.50 -5.45 -53.40
C GLY A 18 -31.98 -4.29 -52.53
N SER A 19 -31.62 -3.06 -52.90
CA SER A 19 -32.17 -1.84 -52.31
C SER A 19 -33.63 -1.58 -52.72
N SER A 20 -34.40 -0.92 -51.86
CA SER A 20 -35.04 0.41 -52.11
C SER A 20 -36.41 0.61 -51.45
N SER A 21 -36.54 1.76 -50.76
CA SER A 21 -37.72 2.63 -50.60
C SER A 21 -39.14 2.07 -50.81
N GLY A 22 -40.04 2.25 -49.83
CA GLY A 22 -41.47 2.04 -50.09
C GLY A 22 -42.48 2.15 -48.95
N THR A 23 -42.42 3.22 -48.14
CA THR A 23 -43.54 3.92 -47.47
C THR A 23 -44.98 3.31 -47.41
N VAL A 24 -45.65 3.57 -46.27
CA VAL A 24 -47.12 3.60 -45.99
C VAL A 24 -47.80 2.26 -45.59
N ASP A 25 -47.96 2.02 -44.27
CA ASP A 25 -49.19 2.24 -43.45
C ASP A 25 -50.60 1.93 -44.07
N PRO A 26 -51.72 1.69 -43.33
CA PRO A 26 -51.92 1.33 -41.91
C PRO A 26 -52.76 0.04 -41.66
N SER A 27 -52.84 -0.35 -40.38
CA SER A 27 -54.01 -0.94 -39.68
C SER A 27 -54.67 -2.25 -40.17
N VAL A 28 -54.79 -3.21 -39.25
CA VAL A 28 -56.13 -3.58 -38.69
C VAL A 28 -56.02 -4.22 -37.30
N ASP A 29 -56.81 -3.69 -36.38
CA ASP A 29 -57.13 -4.22 -35.04
C ASP A 29 -57.96 -5.52 -35.12
N ALA A 30 -57.69 -6.47 -34.22
CA ALA A 30 -58.60 -7.58 -33.89
C ALA A 30 -58.25 -8.25 -32.54
N THR A 31 -58.79 -7.69 -31.45
CA THR A 31 -59.34 -8.40 -30.27
C THR A 31 -59.41 -9.95 -30.31
N SER A 32 -59.09 -10.65 -29.21
CA SER A 32 -60.15 -11.16 -28.29
C SER A 32 -59.74 -12.26 -27.26
N THR A 33 -60.12 -12.01 -26.01
CA THR A 33 -60.75 -12.97 -25.06
C THR A 33 -60.02 -14.23 -24.56
N THR A 34 -59.52 -14.13 -23.32
CA THR A 34 -59.96 -14.88 -22.11
C THR A 34 -60.29 -16.39 -22.18
N SER A 35 -59.70 -17.15 -21.26
CA SER A 35 -60.40 -18.18 -20.46
C SER A 35 -59.69 -18.36 -19.10
N GLY A 36 -60.44 -18.30 -18.00
CA GLY A 36 -59.96 -18.73 -16.66
C GLY A 36 -60.71 -19.97 -16.18
N VAL A 37 -60.53 -20.39 -14.91
CA VAL A 37 -61.53 -21.03 -14.01
C VAL A 37 -60.91 -21.51 -12.66
N ASP A 38 -61.64 -21.25 -11.56
CA ASP A 38 -61.69 -21.86 -10.20
C ASP A 38 -60.41 -22.12 -9.35
N THR A 39 -60.19 -21.44 -8.20
CA THR A 39 -60.81 -21.50 -6.82
C THR A 39 -60.31 -22.67 -5.94
N THR A 40 -59.92 -22.53 -4.66
CA THR A 40 -60.61 -22.02 -3.43
C THR A 40 -59.61 -22.00 -2.24
N ALA A 41 -59.82 -21.44 -1.02
CA ALA A 41 -60.62 -20.32 -0.46
C ALA A 41 -60.33 -20.23 1.09
N GLY A 42 -60.18 -19.03 1.70
CA GLY A 42 -59.47 -18.90 3.01
C GLY A 42 -60.02 -18.05 4.19
N THR A 43 -61.09 -17.24 4.06
CA THR A 43 -61.88 -16.61 5.18
C THR A 43 -61.27 -15.52 6.12
N GLN A 44 -61.84 -14.30 6.04
CA GLN A 44 -62.13 -13.29 7.11
C GLN A 44 -61.00 -12.67 7.98
N GLY A 45 -61.01 -11.37 8.32
CA GLY A 45 -61.88 -10.27 7.85
C GLY A 45 -61.94 -8.99 8.72
N THR A 46 -62.08 -7.84 8.04
CA THR A 46 -62.68 -6.55 8.48
C THR A 46 -62.21 -5.83 9.77
N THR A 47 -61.54 -4.68 9.58
CA THR A 47 -61.67 -3.47 10.43
C THR A 47 -61.55 -2.15 9.65
N THR A 48 -62.69 -1.50 9.44
CA THR A 48 -62.91 -0.02 9.50
C THR A 48 -61.89 0.96 8.89
N GLN A 49 -62.24 1.53 7.72
CA GLN A 49 -61.73 2.82 7.24
C GLN A 49 -62.47 4.02 7.86
N SER A 50 -61.70 5.03 8.26
CA SER A 50 -61.97 6.47 8.30
C SER A 50 -60.57 7.08 8.52
N GLU A 51 -60.10 8.10 7.80
CA GLU A 51 -60.86 9.23 7.28
C GLU A 51 -60.71 9.45 5.77
N THR A 52 -61.50 10.39 5.25
CA THR A 52 -61.47 10.84 3.86
C THR A 52 -60.61 12.08 3.76
N ASP A 53 -59.61 12.08 2.88
CA ASP A 53 -59.21 13.32 2.23
C ASP A 53 -59.92 13.45 0.88
N THR A 54 -60.26 14.69 0.52
CA THR A 54 -60.99 14.99 -0.71
C THR A 54 -60.33 16.17 -1.41
N ASP A 55 -59.49 15.88 -2.39
CA ASP A 55 -59.30 16.78 -3.52
C ASP A 55 -59.84 16.15 -4.80
N THR A 56 -60.46 16.99 -5.63
CA THR A 56 -60.98 16.65 -6.95
C THR A 56 -60.95 17.88 -7.85
N THR A 57 -59.81 18.18 -8.49
CA THR A 57 -59.63 18.68 -9.88
C THR A 57 -58.15 19.06 -10.06
N GLY A 58 -57.38 18.62 -11.07
CA GLY A 58 -57.62 17.67 -12.15
C GLY A 58 -56.71 17.96 -13.37
N THR A 59 -55.91 16.96 -13.77
CA THR A 59 -55.07 16.85 -14.99
C THR A 59 -53.89 17.81 -15.19
N THR A 60 -52.72 17.41 -14.68
CA THR A 60 -51.61 16.84 -15.48
C THR A 60 -51.21 15.51 -14.83
N GLY A 61 -50.36 14.70 -15.47
CA GLY A 61 -50.07 13.34 -15.01
C GLY A 61 -48.65 13.20 -14.52
N ASP A 62 -48.45 13.33 -13.21
CA ASP A 62 -47.24 12.86 -12.54
C ASP A 62 -47.28 11.31 -12.51
N PRO A 63 -46.14 10.61 -12.68
CA PRO A 63 -46.02 9.26 -12.14
C PRO A 63 -46.21 9.37 -10.61
N PRO A 64 -46.97 8.47 -9.98
CA PRO A 64 -47.07 8.47 -8.53
C PRO A 64 -45.74 7.93 -7.97
N ASP A 65 -44.94 8.79 -7.33
CA ASP A 65 -43.82 8.35 -6.49
C ASP A 65 -44.32 7.21 -5.57
N PRO A 66 -43.57 6.12 -5.37
CA PRO A 66 -43.85 5.18 -4.29
C PRO A 66 -43.55 5.89 -2.96
N PRO A 67 -44.54 6.27 -2.14
CA PRO A 67 -44.24 6.82 -0.83
C PRO A 67 -43.64 5.71 0.03
N GLY A 68 -42.45 5.97 0.58
CA GLY A 68 -41.73 5.02 1.44
C GLY A 68 -42.64 4.33 2.46
N ARG A 69 -42.53 3.00 2.54
CA ARG A 69 -43.52 2.15 3.19
C ARG A 69 -43.38 2.30 4.70
N THR A 70 -44.28 3.07 5.31
CA THR A 70 -44.28 3.26 6.77
C THR A 70 -44.80 2.01 7.47
N ILE A 71 -43.92 1.31 8.17
CA ILE A 71 -44.21 0.10 8.93
C ILE A 71 -44.24 0.46 10.42
N VAL A 72 -45.40 0.34 11.06
CA VAL A 72 -45.56 0.61 12.50
C VAL A 72 -45.38 -0.69 13.29
N CYS A 73 -44.28 -0.78 14.02
CA CYS A 73 -43.97 -1.93 14.86
C CYS A 73 -44.74 -1.90 16.18
N ASP A 74 -45.13 -3.09 16.68
CA ASP A 74 -45.83 -3.27 17.98
C ASP A 74 -44.92 -3.06 19.21
N ASN A 75 -43.68 -2.61 19.01
CA ASN A 75 -42.70 -2.38 20.05
C ASN A 75 -43.15 -1.28 21.03
N GLN A 76 -42.70 -1.42 22.28
CA GLN A 76 -42.91 -0.42 23.34
C GLN A 76 -41.54 0.15 23.71
N ILE A 77 -41.21 1.32 23.16
CA ILE A 77 -40.03 2.09 23.53
C ILE A 77 -40.45 3.05 24.64
N ASP A 78 -39.85 2.94 25.83
CA ASP A 78 -40.12 3.86 26.93
C ASP A 78 -39.51 5.24 26.62
N PRO A 79 -40.18 6.37 26.94
CA PRO A 79 -39.63 7.70 26.71
C PRO A 79 -38.34 7.94 27.49
N ALA A 80 -37.35 8.55 26.84
CA ALA A 80 -36.09 8.92 27.45
C ALA A 80 -36.25 9.87 28.66
N PRO A 81 -35.27 9.93 29.58
CA PRO A 81 -35.28 10.87 30.69
C PRO A 81 -35.40 12.32 30.20
N ALA A 82 -36.13 13.14 30.97
CA ALA A 82 -36.47 14.50 30.53
C ALA A 82 -35.23 15.37 30.22
N GLY A 83 -35.06 15.73 28.94
CA GLY A 83 -33.91 16.47 28.42
C GLY A 83 -32.82 15.60 27.79
N GLN A 84 -33.15 14.37 27.37
CA GLN A 84 -32.32 13.45 26.59
C GLN A 84 -33.16 12.89 25.43
N VAL A 85 -32.52 12.58 24.30
CA VAL A 85 -33.19 11.96 23.14
C VAL A 85 -33.38 10.45 23.33
N CYS A 86 -32.40 9.78 23.95
CA CYS A 86 -32.38 8.34 24.18
C CYS A 86 -32.02 7.97 25.63
N ASP A 87 -32.33 6.74 26.03
CA ASP A 87 -31.81 6.08 27.26
C ASP A 87 -30.95 4.86 26.87
N VAL A 88 -30.03 4.44 27.74
CA VAL A 88 -29.12 3.30 27.49
C VAL A 88 -29.26 2.24 28.58
N THR A 89 -29.60 1.02 28.19
CA THR A 89 -29.60 -0.17 29.05
C THR A 89 -28.38 -1.04 28.72
N PRO A 90 -27.36 -1.13 29.60
CA PRO A 90 -26.15 -1.89 29.33
C PRO A 90 -26.38 -3.41 29.17
N GLY A 91 -25.74 -3.99 28.15
CA GLY A 91 -25.74 -5.42 27.85
C GLY A 91 -24.32 -5.95 27.60
N SER A 92 -24.13 -6.77 26.58
CA SER A 92 -22.83 -7.36 26.22
C SER A 92 -22.70 -7.73 24.74
N GLY A 93 -21.61 -7.30 24.10
CA GLY A 93 -21.14 -7.80 22.80
C GLY A 93 -21.78 -7.16 21.56
N THR A 94 -23.07 -6.86 21.62
CA THR A 94 -23.85 -6.28 20.51
C THR A 94 -24.62 -5.03 20.95
N LEU A 95 -25.06 -4.24 19.97
CA LEU A 95 -25.76 -2.98 20.14
C LEU A 95 -27.15 -3.05 19.47
N LEU A 96 -28.21 -2.83 20.24
CA LEU A 96 -29.59 -2.80 19.75
C LEU A 96 -30.12 -1.36 19.83
N LEU A 97 -30.27 -0.71 18.68
CA LEU A 97 -30.88 0.62 18.56
C LEU A 97 -32.41 0.46 18.40
N GLN A 98 -33.18 1.36 19.01
CA GLN A 98 -34.64 1.38 18.89
C GLN A 98 -35.14 2.81 18.68
N GLY A 99 -35.99 3.03 17.67
CA GLY A 99 -36.52 4.35 17.34
C GLY A 99 -37.38 4.33 16.08
N THR A 100 -37.40 5.41 15.31
CA THR A 100 -37.86 5.38 13.92
C THR A 100 -36.67 5.09 13.01
N VAL A 101 -36.65 3.96 12.31
CA VAL A 101 -35.52 3.56 11.45
C VAL A 101 -35.82 3.91 9.99
N LEU A 102 -34.85 4.54 9.31
CA LEU A 102 -34.85 4.81 7.88
C LEU A 102 -34.06 3.70 7.15
N SER A 103 -34.75 2.81 6.45
CA SER A 103 -34.20 1.57 5.87
C SER A 103 -34.48 1.54 4.37
N GLY A 104 -33.90 2.48 3.63
CA GLY A 104 -34.24 2.68 2.20
C GLY A 104 -35.67 3.18 2.06
N PHE A 105 -36.50 2.48 1.28
CA PHE A 105 -37.92 2.82 1.15
C PHE A 105 -38.73 2.53 2.42
N ASP A 106 -38.34 1.55 3.24
CA ASP A 106 -39.09 1.18 4.42
C ASP A 106 -38.76 2.11 5.61
N VAL A 107 -39.81 2.64 6.27
CA VAL A 107 -39.69 3.45 7.49
C VAL A 107 -40.30 2.70 8.66
N TYR A 108 -39.47 2.14 9.53
CA TYR A 108 -39.90 1.34 10.68
C TYR A 108 -40.12 2.24 11.92
N VAL A 109 -41.37 2.62 12.18
CA VAL A 109 -41.78 3.39 13.36
C VAL A 109 -41.83 2.46 14.59
N ASN A 110 -41.08 2.82 15.64
CA ASN A 110 -40.68 1.91 16.72
C ASN A 110 -39.91 0.66 16.22
N GLY A 111 -39.18 0.82 15.12
CA GLY A 111 -38.27 -0.18 14.59
C GLY A 111 -37.06 -0.43 15.50
N THR A 112 -36.28 -1.42 15.10
CA THR A 112 -35.07 -1.87 15.77
C THR A 112 -33.97 -2.16 14.76
N VAL A 113 -32.72 -1.86 15.13
CA VAL A 113 -31.51 -2.20 14.40
C VAL A 113 -30.59 -2.96 15.36
N LEU A 114 -30.14 -4.15 14.98
CA LEU A 114 -29.13 -4.89 15.73
C LEU A 114 -27.79 -4.80 14.99
N VAL A 115 -26.75 -4.43 15.74
CA VAL A 115 -25.38 -4.29 15.26
C VAL A 115 -24.50 -5.25 16.05
N ASP A 116 -23.70 -6.05 15.34
CA ASP A 116 -22.57 -6.74 15.95
C ASP A 116 -21.40 -5.77 16.06
N THR A 117 -20.81 -5.67 17.25
CA THR A 117 -19.72 -4.74 17.58
C THR A 117 -18.46 -5.50 18.02
N SER A 118 -18.31 -6.77 17.61
CA SER A 118 -17.11 -7.57 17.90
C SER A 118 -15.87 -7.11 17.13
N GLU A 119 -16.07 -6.62 15.91
CA GLU A 119 -15.02 -6.16 14.99
C GLU A 119 -15.03 -4.62 14.84
N PRO A 120 -13.91 -3.99 14.42
CA PRO A 120 -13.82 -2.53 14.29
C PRO A 120 -14.82 -1.91 13.30
N ASN A 121 -15.15 -2.63 12.23
CA ASN A 121 -16.28 -2.32 11.34
C ASN A 121 -17.49 -3.16 11.76
N GLY A 122 -18.10 -2.81 12.89
CA GLY A 122 -19.31 -3.47 13.36
C GLY A 122 -20.41 -3.45 12.29
N ARG A 123 -21.04 -4.61 12.04
CA ARG A 123 -22.01 -4.80 10.95
C ARG A 123 -23.44 -4.85 11.48
N ILE A 124 -24.37 -4.34 10.69
CA ILE A 124 -25.80 -4.47 10.92
C ILE A 124 -26.19 -5.93 10.66
N THR A 125 -26.80 -6.59 11.62
CA THR A 125 -27.21 -8.01 11.54
C THR A 125 -28.72 -8.20 11.44
N CYS A 126 -29.50 -7.19 11.83
CA CYS A 126 -30.95 -7.18 11.62
C CYS A 126 -31.48 -5.75 11.58
N VAL A 127 -32.47 -5.52 10.72
CA VAL A 127 -33.28 -4.29 10.65
C VAL A 127 -34.74 -4.70 10.57
N GLY A 128 -35.60 -4.04 11.35
CA GLY A 128 -37.05 -4.27 11.29
C GLY A 128 -37.75 -4.19 12.64
N CYS A 129 -38.88 -4.90 12.78
CA CYS A 129 -39.72 -4.81 13.98
C CYS A 129 -39.30 -5.74 15.13
N ASP A 130 -38.51 -6.78 14.89
CA ASP A 130 -38.31 -7.88 15.84
C ASP A 130 -36.84 -8.28 16.08
N CYS A 131 -35.87 -7.44 15.74
CA CYS A 131 -34.43 -7.72 15.99
C CYS A 131 -34.08 -7.95 17.48
N ALA A 132 -34.92 -7.47 18.41
CA ALA A 132 -34.80 -7.78 19.84
C ALA A 132 -35.10 -9.26 20.19
N ALA A 133 -35.68 -10.02 19.26
CA ALA A 133 -35.98 -11.45 19.40
C ALA A 133 -34.84 -12.36 18.92
N GLU A 134 -33.85 -11.82 18.21
CA GLU A 134 -32.66 -12.56 17.79
C GLU A 134 -31.83 -13.02 19.00
N PRO A 135 -31.09 -14.14 18.89
CA PRO A 135 -30.33 -14.72 20.01
C PRO A 135 -29.37 -13.72 20.68
N GLU A 136 -28.73 -12.88 19.87
CA GLU A 136 -27.78 -11.85 20.24
C GLU A 136 -28.49 -10.60 20.78
N GLY A 137 -29.64 -10.23 20.19
CA GLY A 137 -30.46 -9.08 20.60
C GLY A 137 -30.97 -9.17 22.04
N ALA A 138 -31.16 -10.38 22.57
CA ALA A 138 -31.59 -10.60 23.96
C ALA A 138 -30.51 -10.27 25.02
N ALA A 139 -29.24 -10.10 24.62
CA ALA A 139 -28.12 -9.75 25.48
C ALA A 139 -27.48 -8.40 25.13
N ALA A 140 -27.93 -7.75 24.04
CA ALA A 140 -27.38 -6.49 23.53
C ALA A 140 -27.44 -5.33 24.54
N THR A 141 -26.51 -4.38 24.40
CA THR A 141 -26.69 -3.04 24.96
C THR A 141 -27.79 -2.34 24.17
N VAL A 142 -28.83 -1.86 24.84
CA VAL A 142 -30.01 -1.28 24.17
C VAL A 142 -29.95 0.24 24.27
N VAL A 143 -30.06 0.92 23.13
CA VAL A 143 -30.24 2.37 23.02
C VAL A 143 -31.68 2.64 22.60
N SER A 144 -32.49 3.14 23.53
CA SER A 144 -33.93 3.35 23.34
C SER A 144 -34.22 4.84 23.09
N CYS A 145 -34.55 5.19 21.84
CA CYS A 145 -34.82 6.55 21.38
C CYS A 145 -36.28 6.69 20.94
N ALA A 146 -37.22 6.83 21.88
CA ALA A 146 -38.67 6.81 21.55
C ALA A 146 -39.10 7.86 20.52
N ASP A 147 -38.49 9.05 20.57
CA ASP A 147 -38.69 10.14 19.62
C ASP A 147 -37.51 10.29 18.62
N GLY A 148 -36.53 9.39 18.63
CA GLY A 148 -35.33 9.50 17.79
C GLY A 148 -35.48 8.85 16.41
N VAL A 149 -34.79 9.41 15.41
CA VAL A 149 -34.70 8.88 14.04
C VAL A 149 -33.31 8.30 13.80
N ILE A 150 -33.23 7.03 13.44
CA ILE A 150 -32.01 6.29 13.12
C ILE A 150 -31.85 6.31 11.59
N SER A 151 -30.75 6.91 11.14
CA SER A 151 -30.35 7.10 9.74
C SER A 151 -28.98 6.44 9.52
N PRO A 152 -28.58 6.13 8.28
CA PRO A 152 -27.17 6.02 7.91
C PRO A 152 -26.43 7.30 8.33
N GLY A 153 -25.14 7.17 8.60
CA GLY A 153 -24.24 8.32 8.67
C GLY A 153 -24.31 9.12 7.38
N LEU A 154 -24.26 10.45 7.48
CA LEU A 154 -24.24 11.29 6.29
C LEU A 154 -22.89 11.14 5.57
N ILE A 155 -22.90 11.28 4.25
CA ILE A 155 -21.71 11.12 3.41
C ILE A 155 -21.51 12.39 2.60
N ASN A 156 -20.27 12.89 2.57
CA ASN A 156 -19.92 14.09 1.80
C ASN A 156 -19.03 13.71 0.58
N PRO A 157 -19.60 13.50 -0.62
CA PRO A 157 -18.85 13.10 -1.81
C PRO A 157 -17.90 14.17 -2.35
N HIS A 158 -17.99 15.43 -1.91
CA HIS A 158 -17.11 16.48 -2.43
C HIS A 158 -16.95 17.64 -1.45
N ASP A 159 -15.72 17.76 -0.95
CA ASP A 159 -15.18 18.92 -0.24
C ASP A 159 -13.79 19.28 -0.82
N HIS A 160 -13.18 20.34 -0.33
CA HIS A 160 -11.73 20.55 -0.40
C HIS A 160 -11.18 20.76 1.02
N ILE A 161 -11.06 19.69 1.83
CA ILE A 161 -10.98 19.84 3.29
C ILE A 161 -9.83 20.74 3.74
N THR A 162 -8.71 20.71 3.01
CA THR A 162 -7.52 21.51 3.32
C THR A 162 -7.82 23.01 3.29
N PHE A 163 -8.77 23.47 2.47
CA PHE A 163 -9.22 24.85 2.41
C PHE A 163 -10.31 25.18 3.42
N THR A 164 -10.84 24.23 4.18
CA THR A 164 -12.01 24.48 5.06
C THR A 164 -11.73 25.44 6.22
N LEU A 165 -10.46 25.77 6.50
CA LEU A 165 -10.14 26.85 7.44
C LEU A 165 -10.60 28.22 6.91
N SER A 166 -10.74 28.38 5.59
CA SER A 166 -11.15 29.62 4.90
C SER A 166 -12.44 30.20 5.49
N GLN A 167 -12.44 31.50 5.72
CA GLN A 167 -13.69 32.21 6.03
C GLN A 167 -14.55 32.31 4.75
N PRO A 168 -15.88 32.13 4.82
CA PRO A 168 -16.79 32.42 3.73
C PRO A 168 -16.58 33.81 3.12
N VAL A 169 -16.62 33.88 1.80
CA VAL A 169 -16.65 35.16 1.09
C VAL A 169 -18.08 35.70 1.14
N PRO A 170 -18.31 36.97 1.53
CA PRO A 170 -19.67 37.49 1.67
C PRO A 170 -20.37 37.61 0.31
N HIS A 171 -21.58 37.05 0.20
CA HIS A 171 -22.39 37.08 -1.01
C HIS A 171 -22.43 38.47 -1.67
N GLY A 172 -21.81 38.56 -2.84
CA GLY A 172 -21.50 39.82 -3.52
C GLY A 172 -22.47 40.19 -4.65
N VAL A 173 -22.19 41.34 -5.28
CA VAL A 173 -22.87 41.80 -6.52
C VAL A 173 -22.16 41.38 -7.81
N GLU A 174 -21.02 40.70 -7.68
CA GLU A 174 -20.23 40.20 -8.80
C GLU A 174 -20.55 38.71 -8.98
N ARG A 175 -20.83 38.30 -10.23
CA ARG A 175 -21.15 36.94 -10.63
C ARG A 175 -20.04 36.45 -11.54
N TYR A 176 -19.60 35.21 -11.35
CA TYR A 176 -18.64 34.56 -12.22
C TYR A 176 -19.35 33.79 -13.32
N ASP A 177 -18.72 33.68 -14.50
CA ASP A 177 -19.20 32.85 -15.60
C ASP A 177 -18.44 31.50 -15.68
N HIS A 178 -17.27 31.35 -15.01
CA HIS A 178 -16.44 30.14 -14.97
C HIS A 178 -15.47 30.10 -13.77
N ARG A 179 -15.13 28.92 -13.26
CA ARG A 179 -14.20 28.71 -12.12
C ARG A 179 -12.88 29.50 -12.12
N HIS A 180 -12.25 29.66 -13.29
CA HIS A 180 -10.96 30.36 -13.38
C HIS A 180 -11.08 31.88 -13.24
N GLU A 181 -12.29 32.45 -13.28
CA GLU A 181 -12.51 33.87 -13.00
C GLU A 181 -12.38 34.16 -11.50
N TRP A 182 -13.03 33.38 -10.65
CA TRP A 182 -12.94 33.55 -9.20
C TRP A 182 -11.59 33.07 -8.63
N ARG A 183 -10.95 32.06 -9.24
CA ARG A 183 -9.68 31.52 -8.72
C ARG A 183 -8.42 32.23 -9.22
N LEU A 184 -8.47 32.91 -10.36
CA LEU A 184 -7.29 33.53 -10.99
C LEU A 184 -7.52 34.98 -11.46
N GLY A 185 -8.69 35.57 -11.18
CA GLY A 185 -9.05 36.92 -11.64
C GLY A 185 -9.14 37.04 -13.17
N LEU A 186 -9.40 35.93 -13.89
CA LEU A 186 -9.57 35.96 -15.33
C LEU A 186 -10.80 36.81 -15.72
N GLY A 187 -10.85 37.24 -16.99
CA GLY A 187 -11.86 38.21 -17.46
C GLY A 187 -11.70 39.63 -16.88
N GLY A 188 -10.91 39.81 -15.82
CA GLY A 188 -10.87 41.02 -15.01
C GLY A 188 -11.82 40.96 -13.80
N ALA A 189 -12.32 39.76 -13.46
CA ALA A 189 -13.12 39.51 -12.27
C ALA A 189 -12.30 39.59 -10.97
N THR A 190 -12.97 39.68 -9.83
CA THR A 190 -12.33 39.65 -8.51
C THR A 190 -11.89 38.22 -8.13
N GLU A 191 -10.60 38.02 -7.90
CA GLU A 191 -10.05 36.79 -7.30
C GLU A 191 -10.51 36.66 -5.83
N LEU A 192 -10.98 35.49 -5.42
CA LEU A 192 -11.48 35.23 -4.07
C LEU A 192 -10.34 35.11 -3.04
N ASN A 193 -10.59 35.66 -1.86
CA ASN A 193 -9.63 35.64 -0.75
C ASN A 193 -9.91 34.48 0.20
N THR A 194 -9.16 33.39 0.06
CA THR A 194 -9.27 32.14 0.84
C THR A 194 -8.63 32.21 2.24
N PHE A 195 -8.45 33.39 2.82
CA PHE A 195 -7.78 33.56 4.12
C PHE A 195 -8.51 32.78 5.24
N PRO A 196 -7.81 32.04 6.13
CA PRO A 196 -6.35 31.95 6.32
C PRO A 196 -5.56 31.18 5.23
N GLY A 197 -6.20 30.31 4.47
CA GLY A 197 -5.60 29.56 3.35
C GLY A 197 -5.89 28.06 3.45
N SER A 198 -5.15 27.26 2.68
CA SER A 198 -5.14 25.82 2.85
C SER A 198 -4.17 25.37 3.95
N ASP A 199 -4.56 24.31 4.65
CA ASP A 199 -3.75 23.60 5.65
C ASP A 199 -3.89 22.08 5.38
N SER A 200 -2.80 21.46 4.95
CA SER A 200 -2.70 20.02 4.70
C SER A 200 -1.97 19.27 5.83
N SER A 201 -1.84 19.89 7.01
CA SER A 201 -1.44 19.18 8.22
C SER A 201 -2.52 18.21 8.67
N ARG A 202 -2.14 17.22 9.49
CA ARG A 202 -3.09 16.28 10.08
C ARG A 202 -4.14 17.00 10.92
N GLU A 203 -3.70 17.98 11.72
CA GLU A 203 -4.58 18.82 12.52
C GLU A 203 -5.52 19.70 11.67
N GLY A 204 -5.07 20.18 10.52
CA GLY A 204 -5.91 20.92 9.56
C GLY A 204 -7.03 20.06 8.95
N VAL A 205 -6.70 18.85 8.49
CA VAL A 205 -7.67 17.87 7.96
C VAL A 205 -8.67 17.47 9.05
N LEU A 206 -8.18 17.06 10.23
CA LEU A 206 -9.02 16.72 11.39
C LEU A 206 -9.95 17.86 11.78
N TYR A 207 -9.50 19.13 11.72
CA TYR A 207 -10.35 20.28 12.03
C TYR A 207 -11.51 20.44 11.04
N GLY A 208 -11.29 20.16 9.76
CA GLY A 208 -12.34 20.12 8.74
C GLY A 208 -13.34 18.99 9.00
N GLU A 209 -12.83 17.76 9.11
CA GLU A 209 -13.65 16.55 9.33
C GLU A 209 -14.46 16.60 10.63
N LEU A 210 -13.94 17.25 11.68
CA LEU A 210 -14.71 17.48 12.91
C LEU A 210 -16.01 18.26 12.69
N ARG A 211 -16.10 19.15 11.69
CA ARG A 211 -17.37 19.82 11.34
C ARG A 211 -18.37 18.86 10.70
N MET A 212 -17.88 18.01 9.81
CA MET A 212 -18.67 16.99 9.14
C MET A 212 -19.23 16.01 10.17
N LEU A 213 -18.40 15.54 11.09
CA LEU A 213 -18.79 14.66 12.19
C LEU A 213 -19.81 15.31 13.14
N ILE A 214 -19.63 16.59 13.50
CA ILE A 214 -20.61 17.33 14.32
C ILE A 214 -21.96 17.49 13.58
N GLY A 215 -21.93 17.56 12.25
CA GLY A 215 -23.12 17.49 11.38
C GLY A 215 -23.66 16.08 11.16
N GLY A 216 -23.13 15.03 11.80
CA GLY A 216 -23.64 13.66 11.66
C GLY A 216 -23.12 12.87 10.45
N ALA A 217 -22.03 13.33 9.81
CA ALA A 217 -21.38 12.61 8.73
C ALA A 217 -20.31 11.62 9.24
N THR A 218 -20.14 10.51 8.52
CA THR A 218 -19.18 9.42 8.84
C THR A 218 -18.12 9.22 7.75
N SER A 219 -18.38 9.67 6.52
CA SER A 219 -17.48 9.47 5.36
C SER A 219 -17.41 10.70 4.45
N ILE A 220 -16.29 10.86 3.74
CA ILE A 220 -16.00 12.03 2.90
C ILE A 220 -15.08 11.67 1.71
N SER A 221 -15.19 12.44 0.63
CA SER A 221 -14.18 12.54 -0.44
C SER A 221 -13.76 14.00 -0.67
N GLY A 222 -12.55 14.21 -1.17
CA GLY A 222 -11.89 15.51 -1.21
C GLY A 222 -11.17 15.86 0.09
N SER A 223 -10.97 14.89 1.00
CA SER A 223 -10.28 15.12 2.27
C SER A 223 -8.76 15.24 2.11
N VAL A 224 -8.15 14.66 1.07
CA VAL A 224 -6.68 14.67 0.99
C VAL A 224 -6.08 14.93 -0.39
N GLY A 225 -6.75 15.70 -1.26
CA GLY A 225 -6.22 16.07 -2.59
C GLY A 225 -4.78 16.62 -2.60
N GLY A 226 -3.79 15.72 -2.72
CA GLY A 226 -2.35 16.00 -2.63
C GLY A 226 -1.67 15.81 -1.26
N SER A 227 -2.32 15.25 -0.23
CA SER A 227 -1.75 15.01 1.11
C SER A 227 -1.86 13.55 1.58
N SER A 228 -1.03 13.14 2.54
CA SER A 228 -1.08 11.83 3.21
C SER A 228 -1.52 11.92 4.68
N ALA A 229 -2.28 12.96 5.03
CA ALA A 229 -2.77 13.17 6.38
C ALA A 229 -3.89 12.18 6.74
N GLN A 230 -3.74 11.46 7.85
CA GLN A 230 -4.77 10.57 8.40
C GLN A 230 -5.86 11.35 9.12
N GLY A 231 -7.10 11.21 8.64
CA GLY A 231 -8.30 11.83 9.20
C GLY A 231 -8.92 11.10 10.40
N LEU A 232 -10.22 11.36 10.58
CA LEU A 232 -11.19 10.85 11.56
C LEU A 232 -12.47 10.32 10.88
N LEU A 233 -12.81 10.81 9.69
CA LEU A 233 -13.87 10.21 8.87
C LEU A 233 -13.27 9.19 7.91
N ARG A 234 -14.08 8.22 7.45
CA ARG A 234 -13.67 7.35 6.34
C ARG A 234 -13.41 8.23 5.13
N ASN A 235 -12.20 8.19 4.61
CA ASN A 235 -11.85 8.99 3.45
C ASN A 235 -11.88 8.09 2.21
N LEU A 236 -12.89 8.30 1.35
CA LEU A 236 -13.20 7.40 0.25
C LEU A 236 -12.35 7.70 -1.01
N ASP A 237 -11.69 8.85 -1.08
CA ASP A 237 -10.68 9.17 -2.12
C ASP A 237 -9.29 8.54 -1.87
N ARG A 238 -9.22 7.57 -0.94
CA ARG A 238 -8.02 6.83 -0.54
C ARG A 238 -8.32 5.44 0.01
N GLY A 239 -8.01 4.40 -0.76
CA GLY A 239 -8.11 3.00 -0.33
C GLY A 239 -7.40 2.67 1.00
N ASP A 240 -6.30 3.36 1.34
CA ASP A 240 -5.59 3.17 2.62
C ASP A 240 -6.25 3.84 3.85
N LEU A 241 -7.30 4.65 3.64
CA LEU A 241 -8.02 5.44 4.67
C LEU A 241 -9.53 5.21 4.69
N THR A 242 -10.04 4.18 4.00
CA THR A 242 -11.44 3.73 4.09
C THR A 242 -11.80 3.05 5.42
N GLU A 243 -10.76 2.72 6.21
CA GLU A 243 -10.83 1.87 7.40
C GLU A 243 -11.39 0.46 7.09
N GLY A 244 -10.99 -0.13 5.96
CA GLY A 244 -11.30 -1.53 5.64
C GLY A 244 -12.66 -1.72 4.97
N LEU A 245 -13.08 -0.77 4.14
CA LEU A 245 -14.03 -1.05 3.06
C LEU A 245 -13.30 -1.82 1.95
N SER A 246 -13.95 -2.80 1.35
CA SER A 246 -13.46 -3.49 0.14
C SER A 246 -13.78 -2.67 -1.11
N ALA A 247 -12.85 -2.63 -2.07
CA ALA A 247 -13.06 -2.01 -3.40
C ALA A 247 -13.65 -0.59 -3.37
N VAL A 248 -13.06 0.30 -2.55
CA VAL A 248 -13.38 1.73 -2.54
C VAL A 248 -12.10 2.55 -2.66
N ASP A 249 -11.80 3.05 -3.87
CA ASP A 249 -10.79 4.09 -4.10
C ASP A 249 -11.28 5.12 -5.14
N VAL A 250 -11.79 6.27 -4.66
CA VAL A 250 -12.34 7.32 -5.53
C VAL A 250 -11.22 8.15 -6.15
N ASN A 251 -11.05 8.05 -7.47
CA ASN A 251 -10.10 8.86 -8.23
C ASN A 251 -10.59 10.31 -8.38
N TYR A 252 -10.33 11.12 -7.35
CA TYR A 252 -10.75 12.50 -7.21
C TYR A 252 -9.93 13.46 -8.10
N ARG A 253 -10.56 14.08 -9.12
CA ARG A 253 -9.86 14.93 -10.11
C ARG A 253 -10.34 16.38 -10.12
N THR A 254 -9.57 17.28 -9.48
CA THR A 254 -9.81 18.73 -9.57
C THR A 254 -9.41 19.35 -10.92
N PHE A 255 -8.44 18.76 -11.64
CA PHE A 255 -7.92 19.29 -12.92
C PHE A 255 -7.75 18.19 -13.99
N PRO A 256 -8.82 17.50 -14.40
CA PRO A 256 -8.74 16.40 -15.37
C PRO A 256 -8.28 16.84 -16.77
N LEU A 257 -8.29 18.16 -17.04
CA LEU A 257 -7.86 18.79 -18.28
C LEU A 257 -6.50 19.51 -18.15
N GLY A 258 -5.75 19.31 -17.05
CA GLY A 258 -4.46 19.97 -16.83
C GLY A 258 -4.52 21.51 -16.88
N ASP A 259 -5.71 22.07 -16.66
CA ASP A 259 -6.10 23.45 -16.90
C ASP A 259 -5.88 24.36 -15.67
N SER A 260 -5.15 23.89 -14.67
CA SER A 260 -4.85 24.58 -13.39
C SER A 260 -4.30 26.01 -13.55
N ASN A 261 -3.65 26.29 -14.68
CA ASN A 261 -3.16 27.63 -15.09
C ASN A 261 -4.22 28.53 -15.76
N GLY A 262 -5.50 28.14 -15.75
CA GLY A 262 -6.62 28.91 -16.31
C GLY A 262 -6.80 28.75 -17.83
N THR A 263 -6.75 27.52 -18.35
CA THR A 263 -6.98 27.29 -19.79
C THR A 263 -8.48 27.27 -20.10
N LEU A 264 -8.94 28.25 -20.88
CA LEU A 264 -10.33 28.43 -21.28
C LEU A 264 -10.50 28.21 -22.79
N LEU A 265 -11.38 27.29 -23.19
CA LEU A 265 -11.64 26.92 -24.59
C LEU A 265 -13.14 26.80 -24.87
N THR A 266 -13.70 27.64 -25.75
CA THR A 266 -15.12 27.52 -26.19
C THR A 266 -15.40 26.37 -27.15
N SER A 267 -14.37 25.70 -27.66
CA SER A 267 -14.50 24.60 -28.61
C SER A 267 -13.19 23.83 -28.79
N GLY A 268 -13.28 22.51 -28.77
CA GLY A 268 -12.19 21.58 -29.08
C GLY A 268 -11.23 21.35 -27.92
N CYS A 269 -10.56 20.20 -27.97
CA CYS A 269 -9.88 19.61 -26.81
C CYS A 269 -8.37 19.88 -26.82
N GLY A 270 -8.01 21.15 -27.03
CA GLY A 270 -6.62 21.62 -27.03
C GLY A 270 -6.07 21.94 -25.64
N TYR A 271 -6.53 21.23 -24.61
CA TYR A 271 -6.13 21.45 -23.21
C TYR A 271 -4.68 20.97 -22.96
N PRO A 272 -4.00 21.45 -21.89
CA PRO A 272 -2.59 21.11 -21.62
C PRO A 272 -2.35 19.61 -21.37
N SER A 273 -3.31 18.94 -20.75
CA SER A 273 -3.40 17.49 -20.59
C SER A 273 -4.87 17.09 -20.70
N ILE A 274 -5.16 15.82 -20.93
CA ILE A 274 -6.50 15.23 -20.74
C ILE A 274 -6.26 13.86 -20.11
N ASP A 275 -6.96 13.57 -19.01
CA ASP A 275 -6.93 12.26 -18.36
C ASP A 275 -7.28 11.13 -19.36
N GLY A 276 -6.62 9.98 -19.24
CA GLY A 276 -6.83 8.85 -20.15
C GLY A 276 -7.87 7.86 -19.63
N THR A 277 -8.45 7.04 -20.51
CA THR A 277 -9.47 6.02 -20.16
C THR A 277 -9.01 4.97 -19.14
N ALA A 278 -7.72 4.92 -18.81
CA ALA A 278 -7.19 4.09 -17.73
C ALA A 278 -7.69 4.53 -16.33
N ASN A 279 -8.17 5.76 -16.15
CA ASN A 279 -8.79 6.21 -14.89
C ASN A 279 -10.21 5.64 -14.68
N LEU A 280 -10.78 4.92 -15.66
CA LEU A 280 -12.02 4.16 -15.50
C LEU A 280 -11.77 2.72 -15.00
N ASN A 281 -10.51 2.34 -14.76
CA ASN A 281 -10.18 1.07 -14.10
C ASN A 281 -10.23 1.18 -12.56
N ASP A 282 -10.30 2.41 -12.04
CA ASP A 282 -10.48 2.69 -10.61
C ASP A 282 -11.98 2.58 -10.28
N ASP A 283 -12.34 2.33 -9.01
CA ASP A 283 -13.72 2.03 -8.62
C ASP A 283 -14.69 3.18 -8.96
N ILE A 284 -14.25 4.44 -8.79
CA ILE A 284 -14.96 5.64 -9.29
C ILE A 284 -13.98 6.67 -9.87
N TYR A 285 -14.35 7.26 -11.01
CA TYR A 285 -13.72 8.47 -11.57
C TYR A 285 -14.54 9.72 -11.23
N MET A 286 -13.98 10.68 -10.48
CA MET A 286 -14.73 11.83 -9.98
C MET A 286 -14.17 13.20 -10.43
N PRO A 287 -14.50 13.67 -11.65
CA PRO A 287 -13.96 14.90 -12.25
C PRO A 287 -14.73 16.19 -11.91
N HIS A 288 -13.98 17.27 -11.67
CA HIS A 288 -14.52 18.65 -11.66
C HIS A 288 -14.52 19.20 -13.09
N ILE A 289 -15.71 19.27 -13.70
CA ILE A 289 -15.92 19.76 -15.07
C ILE A 289 -17.25 20.48 -15.19
N ALA A 290 -17.37 21.35 -16.19
CA ALA A 290 -18.56 22.17 -16.42
C ALA A 290 -18.92 23.06 -15.19
N GLU A 291 -17.91 23.45 -14.43
CA GLU A 291 -18.04 24.37 -13.29
C GLU A 291 -18.07 25.83 -13.78
N GLY A 292 -19.25 26.22 -14.25
CA GLY A 292 -19.51 27.53 -14.83
C GLY A 292 -20.77 27.53 -15.69
N ILE A 293 -21.06 28.67 -16.31
CA ILE A 293 -22.35 28.94 -16.99
C ILE A 293 -22.15 29.43 -18.44
N ASN A 294 -20.95 29.24 -18.99
CA ASN A 294 -20.57 29.65 -20.33
C ASN A 294 -20.17 28.46 -21.22
N LEU A 295 -19.78 28.76 -22.46
CA LEU A 295 -19.42 27.72 -23.44
C LEU A 295 -18.07 27.07 -23.15
N GLU A 296 -17.19 27.78 -22.43
CA GLU A 296 -15.91 27.29 -21.97
C GLU A 296 -16.09 26.16 -20.93
N ALA A 297 -16.97 26.34 -19.95
CA ALA A 297 -17.32 25.30 -18.98
C ALA A 297 -17.93 24.07 -19.67
N ARG A 298 -18.90 24.28 -20.58
CA ARG A 298 -19.51 23.18 -21.36
C ARG A 298 -18.50 22.37 -22.17
N ASN A 299 -17.46 23.02 -22.69
CA ASN A 299 -16.44 22.36 -23.49
C ASN A 299 -15.53 21.43 -22.67
N GLU A 300 -15.46 21.61 -21.34
CA GLU A 300 -14.76 20.69 -20.45
C GLU A 300 -15.40 19.30 -20.50
N PHE A 301 -16.72 19.21 -20.30
CA PHE A 301 -17.48 17.97 -20.42
C PHE A 301 -17.35 17.35 -21.80
N LEU A 302 -17.58 18.12 -22.87
CA LEU A 302 -17.50 17.60 -24.25
C LEU A 302 -16.14 16.93 -24.53
N CYS A 303 -15.06 17.42 -23.93
CA CYS A 303 -13.72 16.87 -24.11
C CYS A 303 -13.40 15.64 -23.25
N LEU A 304 -14.25 15.33 -22.27
CA LEU A 304 -14.27 14.06 -21.53
C LEU A 304 -15.41 13.12 -21.96
N SER A 305 -16.31 13.54 -22.85
CA SER A 305 -17.40 12.73 -23.43
C SER A 305 -17.17 12.41 -24.92
N GLY A 306 -15.94 12.05 -25.29
CA GLY A 306 -15.60 11.50 -26.60
C GLY A 306 -15.51 12.50 -27.77
N ALA A 307 -15.55 13.82 -27.54
CA ALA A 307 -15.43 14.78 -28.65
C ALA A 307 -14.10 14.67 -29.42
N PRO A 308 -14.03 15.07 -30.72
CA PRO A 308 -12.84 14.90 -31.54
C PRO A 308 -11.57 15.55 -30.97
N GLY A 309 -10.67 14.70 -30.46
CA GLY A 309 -9.39 15.09 -29.83
C GLY A 309 -9.42 15.12 -28.30
N GLY A 310 -10.55 14.83 -27.67
CA GLY A 310 -10.70 14.55 -26.25
C GLY A 310 -10.54 13.06 -25.93
N GLN A 311 -11.07 12.66 -24.78
CA GLN A 311 -11.17 11.28 -24.30
C GLN A 311 -12.62 10.97 -23.93
N ASP A 312 -12.93 9.71 -23.66
CA ASP A 312 -14.25 9.24 -23.24
C ASP A 312 -14.14 8.67 -21.83
N LEU A 313 -14.58 9.45 -20.85
CA LEU A 313 -14.47 9.24 -19.40
C LEU A 313 -15.81 9.44 -18.70
N ILE A 314 -16.92 9.37 -19.44
CA ILE A 314 -18.28 9.32 -18.89
C ILE A 314 -18.71 7.87 -19.03
N ALA A 315 -18.89 7.19 -17.89
CA ALA A 315 -19.23 5.78 -17.77
C ALA A 315 -20.00 5.57 -16.44
N GLY A 316 -20.50 4.36 -16.20
CA GLY A 316 -21.29 4.05 -14.99
C GLY A 316 -20.55 4.30 -13.68
N ASN A 317 -19.21 4.23 -13.68
CA ASN A 317 -18.36 4.58 -12.54
C ASN A 317 -17.88 6.05 -12.55
N THR A 318 -18.60 6.97 -13.23
CA THR A 318 -18.23 8.40 -13.30
C THR A 318 -19.18 9.28 -12.49
N SER A 319 -18.62 10.09 -11.58
CA SER A 319 -19.35 11.07 -10.79
C SER A 319 -18.92 12.50 -11.13
N VAL A 320 -19.74 13.24 -11.87
CA VAL A 320 -19.39 14.62 -12.31
C VAL A 320 -19.66 15.62 -11.18
N ILE A 321 -18.64 16.35 -10.75
CA ILE A 321 -18.78 17.39 -9.73
C ILE A 321 -19.23 18.72 -10.38
N HIS A 322 -20.19 19.40 -9.72
CA HIS A 322 -20.89 20.63 -10.12
C HIS A 322 -21.84 20.53 -11.31
N GLY A 323 -21.37 20.11 -12.51
CA GLY A 323 -22.22 19.89 -13.69
C GLY A 323 -23.07 21.08 -14.19
N ILE A 324 -22.72 22.33 -13.87
CA ILE A 324 -23.57 23.51 -14.12
C ILE A 324 -23.66 23.87 -15.62
N GLY A 325 -22.55 23.76 -16.34
CA GLY A 325 -22.37 24.22 -17.72
C GLY A 325 -23.02 23.33 -18.79
N MET A 326 -23.99 22.51 -18.40
CA MET A 326 -24.54 21.40 -19.17
C MET A 326 -25.87 21.75 -19.83
N ARG A 327 -26.24 21.01 -20.89
CA ARG A 327 -27.54 21.08 -21.57
C ARG A 327 -28.20 19.71 -21.57
N PRO A 328 -29.51 19.60 -21.84
CA PRO A 328 -30.23 18.32 -21.86
C PRO A 328 -29.50 17.21 -22.65
N ILE A 329 -28.96 17.49 -23.84
CA ILE A 329 -28.24 16.49 -24.65
C ILE A 329 -26.89 16.03 -24.07
N ASP A 330 -26.29 16.80 -23.15
CA ASP A 330 -25.06 16.41 -22.46
C ASP A 330 -25.40 15.61 -21.18
N ILE A 331 -26.56 15.89 -20.59
CA ILE A 331 -27.12 15.20 -19.40
C ILE A 331 -27.70 13.83 -19.79
N ASP A 332 -28.41 13.76 -20.92
CA ASP A 332 -28.91 12.53 -21.57
C ASP A 332 -27.76 11.53 -21.79
N ALA A 333 -26.60 12.01 -22.25
CA ALA A 333 -25.40 11.21 -22.41
C ALA A 333 -24.72 10.79 -21.09
N MET A 334 -25.00 11.46 -19.96
CA MET A 334 -24.60 10.96 -18.64
C MET A 334 -25.54 9.86 -18.16
N GLY A 335 -26.85 10.07 -18.31
CA GLY A 335 -27.89 9.09 -17.92
C GLY A 335 -27.79 7.77 -18.69
N ASP A 336 -27.61 7.84 -20.02
CA ASP A 336 -27.44 6.67 -20.90
C ASP A 336 -26.24 5.77 -20.50
N GLU A 337 -25.20 6.35 -19.90
CA GLU A 337 -24.00 5.63 -19.44
C GLU A 337 -24.03 5.29 -17.93
N GLY A 338 -25.07 5.71 -17.19
CA GLY A 338 -25.21 5.51 -15.74
C GLY A 338 -24.37 6.46 -14.85
N ALA A 339 -23.78 7.51 -15.43
CA ALA A 339 -22.93 8.46 -14.71
C ALA A 339 -23.75 9.37 -13.77
N MET A 340 -23.20 9.71 -12.61
CA MET A 340 -23.87 10.46 -11.54
C MET A 340 -23.47 11.95 -11.50
N LEU A 341 -24.28 12.77 -10.83
CA LEU A 341 -23.99 14.18 -10.53
C LEU A 341 -23.71 14.37 -9.04
N VAL A 342 -22.60 15.02 -8.69
CA VAL A 342 -22.35 15.57 -7.35
C VAL A 342 -22.68 17.06 -7.37
N TRP A 343 -23.79 17.42 -6.73
CA TRP A 343 -24.40 18.74 -6.71
C TRP A 343 -24.01 19.50 -5.44
N SER A 344 -23.49 20.72 -5.60
CA SER A 344 -23.13 21.62 -4.49
C SER A 344 -23.96 22.91 -4.56
N PRO A 345 -25.28 22.87 -4.24
CA PRO A 345 -26.19 23.99 -4.45
C PRO A 345 -25.67 25.33 -3.95
N ARG A 346 -25.11 25.38 -2.74
CA ARG A 346 -24.68 26.62 -2.09
C ARG A 346 -23.51 27.26 -2.82
N SER A 347 -22.45 26.49 -3.10
CA SER A 347 -21.27 27.00 -3.81
C SER A 347 -21.61 27.42 -5.23
N ASN A 348 -22.41 26.60 -5.93
CA ASN A 348 -22.87 26.90 -7.28
C ASN A 348 -23.63 28.24 -7.30
N VAL A 349 -24.60 28.42 -6.40
CA VAL A 349 -25.39 29.65 -6.28
C VAL A 349 -24.52 30.85 -5.90
N ASP A 350 -23.68 30.75 -4.87
CA ASP A 350 -22.93 31.90 -4.37
C ASP A 350 -21.91 32.44 -5.37
N LEU A 351 -21.33 31.55 -6.21
CA LEU A 351 -20.38 31.89 -7.27
C LEU A 351 -21.06 32.30 -8.58
N TYR A 352 -21.99 31.48 -9.08
CA TYR A 352 -22.52 31.58 -10.45
C TYR A 352 -23.92 32.20 -10.53
N GLY A 353 -24.59 32.44 -9.40
CA GLY A 353 -25.97 32.96 -9.33
C GLY A 353 -27.03 31.98 -9.85
N VAL A 354 -26.62 30.76 -10.20
CA VAL A 354 -27.45 29.65 -10.70
C VAL A 354 -26.81 28.34 -10.22
N THR A 355 -27.50 27.22 -10.35
CA THR A 355 -26.92 25.90 -10.07
C THR A 355 -27.16 24.94 -11.24
N ALA A 356 -26.74 23.68 -11.10
CA ALA A 356 -27.07 22.64 -12.06
C ALA A 356 -28.60 22.53 -12.22
N GLU A 357 -29.05 22.22 -13.43
CA GLU A 357 -30.46 22.14 -13.79
C GLU A 357 -31.05 20.80 -13.31
N ILE A 358 -31.06 20.59 -11.97
CA ILE A 358 -31.19 19.25 -11.38
C ILE A 358 -32.51 18.53 -11.66
N THR A 359 -33.58 19.25 -11.99
CA THR A 359 -34.83 18.67 -12.46
C THR A 359 -34.66 18.02 -13.84
N THR A 360 -33.88 18.63 -14.74
CA THR A 360 -33.48 18.02 -16.03
C THR A 360 -32.59 16.80 -15.83
N TYR A 361 -31.66 16.83 -14.86
CA TYR A 361 -30.86 15.65 -14.48
C TYR A 361 -31.75 14.49 -14.01
N ARG A 362 -32.67 14.74 -13.07
CA ARG A 362 -33.66 13.76 -12.59
C ARG A 362 -34.51 13.19 -13.74
N ASN A 363 -35.05 14.06 -14.60
CA ASN A 363 -35.94 13.65 -15.70
C ASN A 363 -35.22 12.85 -16.80
N LEU A 364 -33.89 12.94 -16.87
CA LEU A 364 -33.02 12.18 -17.79
C LEU A 364 -32.29 11.01 -17.09
N GLY A 365 -32.72 10.61 -15.89
CA GLY A 365 -32.23 9.41 -15.21
C GLY A 365 -30.92 9.54 -14.45
N VAL A 366 -30.35 10.75 -14.35
CA VAL A 366 -29.10 10.94 -13.59
C VAL A 366 -29.40 11.05 -12.10
N ARG A 367 -28.90 10.07 -11.32
CA ARG A 367 -28.91 10.10 -9.85
C ARG A 367 -27.98 11.21 -9.33
N ILE A 368 -28.39 11.85 -8.23
CA ILE A 368 -27.76 13.06 -7.69
C ILE A 368 -27.29 12.81 -6.27
N ALA A 369 -26.07 13.25 -5.95
CA ALA A 369 -25.53 13.31 -4.58
C ALA A 369 -25.25 14.76 -4.17
N LEU A 370 -25.22 15.07 -2.87
CA LEU A 370 -24.98 16.40 -2.32
C LEU A 370 -23.57 16.54 -1.74
N GLY A 371 -22.74 17.37 -2.36
CA GLY A 371 -21.40 17.73 -1.86
C GLY A 371 -21.37 19.14 -1.26
N THR A 372 -20.60 19.36 -0.19
CA THR A 372 -20.51 20.69 0.44
C THR A 372 -19.63 21.67 -0.33
N ASP A 373 -18.70 21.18 -1.16
CA ASP A 373 -17.58 21.94 -1.72
C ASP A 373 -16.76 22.60 -0.57
N TRP A 374 -15.94 23.61 -0.86
CA TRP A 374 -15.12 24.35 0.07
C TRP A 374 -15.85 25.48 0.80
N THR A 375 -15.50 25.73 2.06
CA THR A 375 -16.13 26.74 2.94
C THR A 375 -16.05 28.20 2.48
N ALA A 376 -15.33 28.52 1.40
CA ALA A 376 -15.28 29.88 0.87
C ALA A 376 -16.59 30.30 0.17
N SER A 377 -17.30 29.33 -0.44
CA SER A 377 -18.61 29.52 -1.10
C SER A 377 -19.61 28.39 -0.85
N GLY A 378 -19.16 27.22 -0.37
CA GLY A 378 -19.97 26.07 -0.01
C GLY A 378 -20.44 26.04 1.45
N SER A 379 -21.00 24.91 1.86
CA SER A 379 -21.45 24.68 3.25
C SER A 379 -20.31 24.26 4.18
N MET A 380 -20.57 24.38 5.49
CA MET A 380 -19.60 23.94 6.52
C MET A 380 -19.75 22.49 6.97
N ASN A 381 -20.91 21.87 6.69
CA ASN A 381 -21.21 20.46 6.91
C ASN A 381 -22.41 20.04 6.03
N VAL A 382 -22.67 18.74 5.94
CA VAL A 382 -23.72 18.17 5.07
C VAL A 382 -25.13 18.65 5.47
N LEU A 383 -25.45 18.85 6.76
CA LEU A 383 -26.74 19.40 7.19
C LEU A 383 -26.99 20.81 6.65
N ARG A 384 -25.94 21.65 6.59
CA ARG A 384 -26.05 23.00 5.99
C ARG A 384 -26.23 22.95 4.48
N GLU A 385 -25.73 21.91 3.78
CA GLU A 385 -25.98 21.72 2.34
C GLU A 385 -27.38 21.13 2.09
N LEU A 386 -27.83 20.16 2.89
CA LEU A 386 -29.22 19.64 2.89
C LEU A 386 -30.24 20.75 3.11
N ALA A 387 -30.01 21.63 4.09
CA ALA A 387 -30.87 22.80 4.33
C ALA A 387 -30.85 23.79 3.15
N CYS A 388 -29.76 23.82 2.36
CA CYS A 388 -29.69 24.60 1.12
C CYS A 388 -30.53 23.95 0.02
N ALA A 389 -30.35 22.65 -0.20
CA ALA A 389 -31.05 21.84 -1.19
C ALA A 389 -32.56 21.82 -0.97
N ASP A 390 -33.01 21.63 0.28
CA ASP A 390 -34.44 21.66 0.63
C ASP A 390 -35.06 23.05 0.45
N ALA A 391 -34.39 24.11 0.92
CA ALA A 391 -34.87 25.47 0.71
C ALA A 391 -34.97 25.80 -0.79
N PHE A 392 -33.95 25.45 -1.57
CA PHE A 392 -33.95 25.65 -3.03
C PHE A 392 -35.04 24.82 -3.72
N ASN A 393 -35.24 23.57 -3.31
CA ASN A 393 -36.31 22.71 -3.82
C ASN A 393 -37.71 23.33 -3.58
N GLN A 394 -37.98 23.81 -2.36
CA GLN A 394 -39.27 24.41 -1.99
C GLN A 394 -39.50 25.78 -2.63
N ASP A 395 -38.50 26.67 -2.58
CA ASP A 395 -38.66 28.08 -3.00
C ASP A 395 -38.41 28.30 -4.50
N HIS A 396 -37.63 27.43 -5.17
CA HIS A 396 -37.16 27.62 -6.55
C HIS A 396 -37.53 26.48 -7.52
N LEU A 397 -37.78 25.25 -7.05
CA LEU A 397 -38.11 24.11 -7.92
C LEU A 397 -39.56 23.59 -7.77
N GLY A 398 -40.40 24.31 -7.03
CA GLY A 398 -41.81 23.94 -6.84
C GLY A 398 -42.03 22.67 -6.01
N GLY A 399 -41.02 22.20 -5.27
CA GLY A 399 -41.04 20.95 -4.52
C GLY A 399 -40.86 19.70 -5.39
N ALA A 400 -40.05 19.79 -6.45
CA ALA A 400 -39.79 18.71 -7.41
C ALA A 400 -39.17 17.44 -6.79
N PHE A 401 -38.46 17.56 -5.67
CA PHE A 401 -37.85 16.45 -4.95
C PHE A 401 -38.56 16.16 -3.63
N SER A 402 -38.75 14.88 -3.33
CA SER A 402 -39.30 14.39 -2.07
C SER A 402 -38.28 14.39 -0.92
N ASP A 403 -38.76 14.28 0.31
CA ASP A 403 -37.92 14.08 1.49
C ASP A 403 -37.07 12.78 1.40
N LEU A 404 -37.54 11.76 0.67
CA LEU A 404 -36.76 10.55 0.45
C LEU A 404 -35.56 10.84 -0.45
N GLU A 405 -35.78 11.49 -1.59
CA GLU A 405 -34.71 11.83 -2.54
C GLU A 405 -33.67 12.76 -1.92
N LEU A 406 -34.10 13.82 -1.22
CA LEU A 406 -33.19 14.74 -0.53
C LEU A 406 -32.32 14.00 0.51
N TRP A 407 -32.87 13.00 1.20
CA TRP A 407 -32.12 12.18 2.14
C TRP A 407 -31.16 11.20 1.42
N LEU A 408 -31.61 10.53 0.35
CA LEU A 408 -30.78 9.64 -0.49
C LEU A 408 -29.56 10.38 -1.08
N MET A 409 -29.75 11.63 -1.54
CA MET A 409 -28.66 12.51 -2.01
C MET A 409 -27.51 12.69 -0.99
N SER A 410 -27.77 12.48 0.31
CA SER A 410 -26.78 12.61 1.40
C SER A 410 -26.39 11.28 2.07
N THR A 411 -26.96 10.17 1.59
CA THR A 411 -26.79 8.82 2.16
C THR A 411 -26.50 7.81 1.04
N TYR A 412 -27.49 7.08 0.53
CA TYR A 412 -27.28 6.02 -0.46
C TYR A 412 -26.71 6.51 -1.79
N TRP A 413 -27.27 7.56 -2.41
CA TRP A 413 -26.72 8.11 -3.65
C TRP A 413 -25.38 8.81 -3.43
N ALA A 414 -25.11 9.32 -2.22
CA ALA A 414 -23.77 9.79 -1.84
C ALA A 414 -22.76 8.63 -1.75
N ALA A 415 -23.14 7.47 -1.22
CA ALA A 415 -22.32 6.26 -1.23
C ALA A 415 -22.09 5.77 -2.67
N ALA A 416 -23.14 5.72 -3.50
CA ALA A 416 -23.07 5.21 -4.88
C ALA A 416 -22.20 6.10 -5.78
N SER A 417 -22.27 7.42 -5.59
CA SER A 417 -21.37 8.37 -6.27
C SER A 417 -19.88 8.17 -5.93
N GLN A 418 -19.56 7.30 -4.97
CA GLN A 418 -18.22 6.97 -4.47
C GLN A 418 -17.96 5.45 -4.45
N GLY A 419 -18.82 4.62 -5.05
CA GLY A 419 -18.63 3.17 -5.16
C GLY A 419 -18.68 2.41 -3.83
N ALA A 420 -19.36 2.97 -2.82
CA ALA A 420 -19.42 2.42 -1.47
C ALA A 420 -20.84 2.04 -1.02
N ASP A 421 -21.79 1.95 -1.96
CA ASP A 421 -23.22 1.74 -1.71
C ASP A 421 -23.62 0.28 -1.45
N ASP A 422 -22.68 -0.66 -1.64
CA ASP A 422 -22.76 -2.04 -1.17
C ASP A 422 -22.50 -2.17 0.35
N GLN A 423 -21.76 -1.23 0.95
CA GLN A 423 -21.28 -1.27 2.33
C GLN A 423 -21.83 -0.14 3.22
N LEU A 424 -22.18 1.01 2.64
CA LEU A 424 -22.57 2.25 3.33
C LEU A 424 -23.85 2.88 2.73
N GLY A 425 -24.37 3.91 3.39
CA GLY A 425 -25.47 4.73 2.86
C GLY A 425 -26.88 4.17 3.07
N LEU A 426 -27.04 2.94 3.57
CA LEU A 426 -28.33 2.35 3.98
C LEU A 426 -28.26 1.70 5.36
N VAL A 427 -29.41 1.64 6.06
CA VAL A 427 -29.56 0.83 7.28
C VAL A 427 -30.13 -0.52 6.87
N ARG A 428 -29.25 -1.44 6.47
CA ARG A 428 -29.59 -2.74 5.90
C ARG A 428 -28.71 -3.83 6.54
N PRO A 429 -29.20 -5.07 6.75
CA PRO A 429 -28.32 -6.18 7.16
C PRO A 429 -27.12 -6.32 6.23
N GLY A 430 -25.97 -6.71 6.79
CA GLY A 430 -24.70 -6.79 6.09
C GLY A 430 -23.89 -5.50 6.13
N TYR A 431 -24.54 -4.34 5.95
CA TYR A 431 -23.88 -3.04 5.87
C TYR A 431 -23.15 -2.69 7.16
N ILE A 432 -22.12 -1.84 7.05
CA ILE A 432 -21.37 -1.36 8.20
C ILE A 432 -22.24 -0.37 8.99
N ALA A 433 -22.18 -0.44 10.31
CA ALA A 433 -22.98 0.39 11.22
C ALA A 433 -22.41 1.82 11.38
N ASP A 434 -22.15 2.47 10.25
CA ASP A 434 -21.98 3.92 10.14
C ASP A 434 -23.37 4.57 10.19
N LEU A 435 -23.77 5.02 11.39
CA LEU A 435 -25.16 5.36 11.72
C LEU A 435 -25.24 6.67 12.52
N THR A 436 -26.21 7.52 12.19
CA THR A 436 -26.51 8.74 12.96
C THR A 436 -27.94 8.72 13.49
N ILE A 437 -28.09 9.06 14.77
CA ILE A 437 -29.38 9.25 15.43
C ILE A 437 -29.67 10.74 15.57
N PHE A 438 -30.83 11.17 15.08
CA PHE A 438 -31.32 12.55 15.15
C PHE A 438 -32.51 12.68 16.13
N ASP A 439 -32.67 13.84 16.77
CA ASP A 439 -33.84 14.18 17.59
C ASP A 439 -35.08 14.41 16.71
N GLY A 440 -35.98 13.41 16.67
CA GLY A 440 -37.22 13.46 15.92
C GLY A 440 -38.42 14.06 16.69
N SER A 441 -38.19 14.76 17.81
CA SER A 441 -39.27 15.36 18.61
C SER A 441 -39.90 16.60 17.96
N ARG A 442 -39.20 17.21 16.98
CA ARG A 442 -39.68 18.34 16.17
C ARG A 442 -40.27 17.87 14.83
N ASP A 443 -39.52 17.08 14.09
CA ASP A 443 -39.81 16.56 12.76
C ASP A 443 -39.54 15.05 12.75
N THR A 444 -40.21 14.27 11.88
CA THR A 444 -40.14 12.80 11.93
C THR A 444 -39.70 12.18 10.60
N ALA A 445 -39.17 10.95 10.65
CA ALA A 445 -38.62 10.24 9.49
C ALA A 445 -37.54 11.08 8.77
N HIS A 446 -37.43 11.00 7.44
CA HIS A 446 -36.45 11.75 6.63
C HIS A 446 -36.39 13.26 6.96
N ARG A 447 -37.54 13.88 7.27
CA ARG A 447 -37.63 15.30 7.62
C ARG A 447 -36.88 15.67 8.91
N ALA A 448 -36.71 14.71 9.83
CA ALA A 448 -35.88 14.90 11.02
C ALA A 448 -34.40 15.10 10.67
N VAL A 449 -33.92 14.48 9.58
CA VAL A 449 -32.54 14.59 9.09
C VAL A 449 -32.38 15.89 8.27
N ILE A 450 -33.23 16.09 7.26
CA ILE A 450 -33.19 17.26 6.36
C ILE A 450 -33.32 18.57 7.15
N GLY A 451 -34.19 18.58 8.17
CA GLY A 451 -34.45 19.75 8.99
C GLY A 451 -33.48 19.96 10.16
N ALA A 452 -32.52 19.07 10.41
CA ALA A 452 -31.68 19.07 11.60
C ALA A 452 -30.68 20.23 11.68
N ASP A 453 -30.27 20.58 12.90
CA ASP A 453 -29.03 21.31 13.17
C ASP A 453 -28.08 20.50 14.08
N GLU A 454 -26.89 21.04 14.38
CA GLU A 454 -25.86 20.37 15.19
C GLU A 454 -26.32 20.01 16.62
N THR A 455 -27.42 20.59 17.11
CA THR A 455 -28.01 20.21 18.40
C THR A 455 -28.87 18.95 18.31
N ASP A 456 -29.53 18.72 17.17
CA ASP A 456 -30.41 17.57 16.93
C ASP A 456 -29.63 16.26 16.71
N VAL A 457 -28.32 16.32 16.40
CA VAL A 457 -27.45 15.12 16.26
C VAL A 457 -27.23 14.46 17.64
N ALA A 458 -28.00 13.43 17.94
CA ALA A 458 -28.00 12.76 19.25
C ALA A 458 -26.85 11.75 19.41
N LEU A 459 -26.46 11.04 18.36
CA LEU A 459 -25.36 10.06 18.37
C LEU A 459 -24.85 9.82 16.95
N VAL A 460 -23.53 9.73 16.77
CA VAL A 460 -22.86 9.31 15.53
C VAL A 460 -21.99 8.11 15.83
N LEU A 461 -22.19 7.04 15.06
CA LEU A 461 -21.46 5.79 15.12
C LEU A 461 -20.68 5.60 13.81
N ARG A 462 -19.42 5.16 13.90
CA ARG A 462 -18.63 4.62 12.78
C ARG A 462 -18.30 3.17 13.13
N GLY A 463 -18.65 2.21 12.28
CA GLY A 463 -18.53 0.78 12.59
C GLY A 463 -19.26 0.35 13.88
N GLY A 464 -20.37 1.01 14.24
CA GLY A 464 -21.08 0.78 15.51
C GLY A 464 -20.43 1.39 16.75
N HIS A 465 -19.29 2.08 16.63
CA HIS A 465 -18.57 2.70 17.74
C HIS A 465 -18.85 4.22 17.86
N PRO A 466 -19.12 4.77 19.07
CA PRO A 466 -19.42 6.20 19.24
C PRO A 466 -18.25 7.14 18.94
N LEU A 467 -18.45 8.07 18.01
CA LEU A 467 -17.51 9.16 17.73
C LEU A 467 -18.00 10.51 18.26
N HIS A 468 -19.30 10.81 18.16
CA HIS A 468 -19.91 12.06 18.61
C HIS A 468 -21.32 11.83 19.13
N GLY A 469 -21.84 12.71 19.98
CA GLY A 469 -23.25 12.68 20.40
C GLY A 469 -23.50 13.27 21.78
N ASP A 470 -24.74 13.14 22.27
CA ASP A 470 -25.16 13.52 23.62
C ASP A 470 -24.26 12.88 24.68
N ALA A 471 -23.78 13.68 25.63
CA ALA A 471 -22.78 13.24 26.60
C ALA A 471 -23.25 12.02 27.41
N SER A 472 -24.54 11.92 27.74
CA SER A 472 -25.09 10.77 28.44
C SER A 472 -25.17 9.48 27.62
N LEU A 473 -25.15 9.55 26.28
CA LEU A 473 -25.14 8.37 25.41
C LEU A 473 -23.71 7.88 25.23
N VAL A 474 -22.80 8.78 24.84
CA VAL A 474 -21.37 8.44 24.66
C VAL A 474 -20.75 7.94 25.97
N GLU A 475 -21.03 8.57 27.12
CA GLU A 475 -20.55 8.11 28.44
C GLU A 475 -21.15 6.76 28.90
N ALA A 476 -22.22 6.28 28.26
CA ALA A 476 -22.84 4.99 28.55
C ALA A 476 -22.45 3.87 27.57
N LEU A 477 -21.97 4.23 26.37
CA LEU A 477 -21.57 3.31 25.31
C LEU A 477 -20.06 3.07 25.24
N VAL A 478 -19.23 4.06 25.59
CA VAL A 478 -17.76 3.93 25.66
C VAL A 478 -17.36 3.31 27.01
N ASP A 479 -16.31 2.48 27.05
CA ASP A 479 -15.84 1.89 28.32
C ASP A 479 -15.47 3.00 29.32
N PRO A 480 -15.91 2.91 30.60
CA PRO A 480 -15.55 3.85 31.65
C PRO A 480 -14.04 4.11 31.87
N VAL A 481 -13.14 3.26 31.35
CA VAL A 481 -11.69 3.53 31.35
C VAL A 481 -11.24 4.43 30.20
N ASP A 482 -11.93 4.37 29.06
CA ASP A 482 -11.56 5.02 27.80
C ASP A 482 -12.36 6.31 27.53
N VAL A 483 -13.48 6.52 28.23
CA VAL A 483 -14.29 7.77 28.21
C VAL A 483 -13.49 9.05 28.52
N GLY A 484 -12.26 8.92 29.05
CA GLY A 484 -11.31 10.01 29.20
C GLY A 484 -10.79 10.59 27.87
N GLY A 485 -10.75 9.78 26.82
CA GLY A 485 -10.41 10.17 25.44
C GLY A 485 -11.60 10.69 24.62
N CYS A 486 -12.77 10.87 25.26
CA CYS A 486 -13.90 11.58 24.67
C CYS A 486 -14.09 12.95 25.33
N GLU A 487 -13.70 14.02 24.66
CA GLU A 487 -13.76 15.39 25.13
C GLU A 487 -15.21 15.88 25.34
N ALA A 488 -15.43 16.69 26.37
CA ALA A 488 -16.72 17.35 26.60
C ALA A 488 -16.84 18.61 25.74
N LEU A 489 -17.95 18.73 25.00
CA LEU A 489 -18.24 19.83 24.10
C LEU A 489 -19.62 20.44 24.43
N ASP A 490 -19.72 21.77 24.46
CA ASP A 490 -20.99 22.48 24.66
C ASP A 490 -21.50 22.98 23.30
N VAL A 491 -22.32 22.14 22.64
CA VAL A 491 -22.95 22.48 21.37
C VAL A 491 -24.25 23.21 21.67
N CYS A 492 -24.16 24.53 21.70
CA CYS A 492 -25.29 25.46 21.82
C CYS A 492 -26.18 25.27 23.07
N GLY A 493 -25.60 24.75 24.17
CA GLY A 493 -26.30 24.46 25.42
C GLY A 493 -26.64 22.98 25.62
N VAL A 494 -26.46 22.14 24.58
CA VAL A 494 -26.49 20.68 24.69
C VAL A 494 -25.08 20.19 25.03
N GLN A 495 -24.98 19.38 26.08
CA GLN A 495 -23.70 18.79 26.48
C GLN A 495 -23.46 17.54 25.63
N LYS A 496 -22.52 17.65 24.69
CA LYS A 496 -22.08 16.57 23.81
C LYS A 496 -20.73 16.01 24.27
N ARG A 497 -20.39 14.84 23.76
CA ARG A 497 -19.03 14.27 23.76
C ARG A 497 -18.56 14.11 22.31
N LEU A 498 -17.26 14.17 22.12
CA LEU A 498 -16.56 13.93 20.86
C LEU A 498 -15.37 13.03 21.22
N CYS A 499 -15.04 12.01 20.44
CA CYS A 499 -14.03 11.00 20.79
C CYS A 499 -12.73 11.15 19.99
N ALA A 500 -12.27 12.39 19.79
CA ALA A 500 -11.14 12.70 18.91
C ALA A 500 -9.80 12.14 19.45
N GLN A 501 -9.56 12.23 20.76
CA GLN A 501 -8.37 11.62 21.36
C GLN A 501 -8.43 10.08 21.37
N LEU A 502 -9.60 9.49 21.55
CA LEU A 502 -9.76 8.03 21.57
C LEU A 502 -9.49 7.42 20.19
N ASP A 503 -9.96 8.09 19.13
CA ASP A 503 -9.89 7.59 17.75
C ASP A 503 -8.63 8.08 17.01
N ALA A 504 -8.49 9.40 16.80
CA ALA A 504 -7.36 9.97 16.07
C ALA A 504 -6.07 10.13 16.91
N GLY A 505 -6.14 9.96 18.24
CA GLY A 505 -5.00 10.13 19.15
C GLY A 505 -4.64 11.59 19.48
N LEU A 506 -5.46 12.56 19.05
CA LEU A 506 -5.27 13.99 19.28
C LEU A 506 -6.53 14.61 19.89
N ASP A 507 -6.38 15.34 21.00
CA ASP A 507 -7.53 15.97 21.63
C ASP A 507 -8.02 17.22 20.88
N VAL A 508 -9.29 17.57 21.06
CA VAL A 508 -9.94 18.72 20.41
C VAL A 508 -9.20 20.04 20.67
N ALA A 509 -8.55 20.20 21.82
CA ALA A 509 -7.76 21.39 22.15
C ALA A 509 -6.37 21.40 21.49
N GLN A 510 -5.81 20.23 21.16
CA GLN A 510 -4.64 20.12 20.29
C GLN A 510 -5.00 20.50 18.85
N ILE A 511 -6.06 19.90 18.30
CA ILE A 511 -6.52 20.15 16.91
C ILE A 511 -6.87 21.63 16.72
N THR A 512 -7.78 22.18 17.54
CA THR A 512 -8.18 23.60 17.47
C THR A 512 -7.07 24.58 17.87
N GLY A 513 -6.02 24.10 18.56
CA GLY A 513 -4.86 24.89 18.94
C GLY A 513 -3.73 24.93 17.89
N ALA A 514 -3.78 24.05 16.89
CA ALA A 514 -2.78 23.95 15.83
C ALA A 514 -3.10 24.83 14.61
N VAL A 515 -4.39 24.96 14.27
CA VAL A 515 -4.88 25.77 13.13
C VAL A 515 -4.84 27.28 13.39
N ASP A 516 -5.01 28.10 12.34
CA ASP A 516 -5.05 29.56 12.49
C ASP A 516 -6.24 30.03 13.35
N GLN A 517 -6.03 31.06 14.18
CA GLN A 517 -7.07 31.60 15.07
C GLN A 517 -8.22 32.31 14.33
N ALA A 518 -8.06 32.56 13.03
CA ALA A 518 -9.09 33.04 12.13
C ALA A 518 -9.71 31.93 11.26
N ALA A 519 -9.46 30.65 11.56
CA ALA A 519 -10.17 29.53 10.94
C ALA A 519 -11.70 29.64 11.15
N TYR A 520 -12.47 29.15 10.18
CA TYR A 520 -13.93 29.13 10.29
C TYR A 520 -14.40 28.14 11.38
N PRO A 521 -15.24 28.56 12.35
CA PRO A 521 -15.58 27.74 13.52
C PRO A 521 -16.14 26.34 13.24
N LEU A 522 -15.92 25.42 14.19
CA LEU A 522 -16.40 24.04 14.14
C LEU A 522 -17.94 23.87 14.15
N PHE A 523 -18.70 24.86 14.63
CA PHE A 523 -20.17 24.88 14.59
C PHE A 523 -20.67 26.29 14.92
N PHE A 524 -21.94 26.55 14.59
CA PHE A 524 -22.67 27.76 14.96
C PHE A 524 -23.98 27.40 15.66
N CYS A 525 -24.60 28.37 16.32
CA CYS A 525 -25.88 28.17 17.00
C CYS A 525 -26.99 28.85 16.20
N GLY A 526 -27.51 28.11 15.20
CA GLY A 526 -28.33 28.63 14.12
C GLY A 526 -27.49 28.99 12.89
N ALA A 527 -28.05 29.79 11.98
CA ALA A 527 -27.39 30.16 10.72
C ALA A 527 -25.95 30.68 10.93
N PRO A 528 -24.93 30.08 10.28
CA PRO A 528 -23.54 30.49 10.38
C PRO A 528 -23.28 31.96 10.01
N ASP A 529 -22.27 32.57 10.64
CA ASP A 529 -21.87 33.94 10.29
C ASP A 529 -21.31 33.96 8.86
N GLN A 530 -21.84 34.86 8.03
CA GLN A 530 -21.47 35.03 6.62
C GLN A 530 -21.66 33.76 5.76
N GLU A 531 -22.57 32.86 6.16
CA GLU A 531 -22.91 31.67 5.36
C GLU A 531 -23.18 32.05 3.88
N PRO A 532 -22.54 31.38 2.91
CA PRO A 532 -22.75 31.66 1.49
C PRO A 532 -24.22 31.44 1.08
N SER A 533 -24.68 32.14 0.05
CA SER A 533 -26.11 32.19 -0.28
C SER A 533 -26.62 30.89 -0.90
N CYS A 534 -27.85 30.51 -0.53
CA CYS A 534 -28.69 29.56 -1.29
C CYS A 534 -29.75 30.26 -2.15
N ASP A 535 -29.89 31.59 -1.99
CA ASP A 535 -30.76 32.44 -2.79
C ASP A 535 -29.98 32.85 -4.06
N PRO A 536 -30.39 32.40 -5.27
CA PRO A 536 -29.68 32.72 -6.52
C PRO A 536 -29.56 34.19 -6.94
N ALA A 537 -30.27 35.13 -6.30
CA ALA A 537 -30.18 36.53 -6.72
C ALA A 537 -29.19 37.36 -5.94
N ARG A 538 -28.44 38.18 -6.67
CA ARG A 538 -27.53 39.13 -6.06
C ARG A 538 -28.23 40.41 -5.62
N PRO A 539 -27.67 41.14 -4.64
CA PRO A 539 -28.23 42.42 -4.20
C PRO A 539 -28.42 43.41 -5.36
N ASP A 540 -29.61 44.02 -5.43
CA ASP A 540 -30.07 44.94 -6.48
C ASP A 540 -30.24 44.34 -7.91
N GLU A 541 -30.11 43.03 -8.11
CA GLU A 541 -30.24 42.38 -9.43
C GLU A 541 -31.68 42.37 -9.96
N PHE A 542 -32.63 41.87 -9.15
CA PHE A 542 -34.05 41.75 -9.50
C PHE A 542 -34.96 42.42 -8.45
N PRO A 543 -35.61 43.58 -8.74
CA PRO A 543 -36.31 44.37 -7.73
C PRO A 543 -37.72 43.86 -7.35
N ASP A 544 -38.28 42.87 -8.04
CA ASP A 544 -39.62 42.30 -7.82
C ASP A 544 -39.61 40.75 -7.64
N ARG A 545 -38.42 40.14 -7.47
CA ARG A 545 -38.17 38.68 -7.36
C ARG A 545 -38.85 38.00 -6.17
N GLY A 546 -39.21 36.72 -6.33
CA GLY A 546 -39.91 35.93 -5.31
C GLY A 546 -41.31 36.47 -5.02
N GLY A 547 -41.82 37.29 -5.94
CA GLY A 547 -43.11 37.93 -5.88
C GLY A 547 -44.12 37.22 -6.79
N PRO A 548 -45.41 37.57 -6.73
CA PRO A 548 -46.44 36.96 -7.58
C PRO A 548 -46.35 37.34 -9.08
N ALA A 549 -45.18 37.81 -9.55
CA ALA A 549 -44.86 38.18 -10.92
C ALA A 549 -43.61 37.45 -11.47
N ASP A 550 -42.83 36.81 -10.60
CA ASP A 550 -41.55 36.13 -10.81
C ASP A 550 -41.45 35.15 -9.62
N ALA A 551 -42.06 33.97 -9.79
CA ALA A 551 -42.51 33.13 -8.67
C ALA A 551 -41.46 32.15 -8.15
N ASP A 552 -40.61 31.63 -9.03
CA ASP A 552 -39.42 30.86 -8.75
C ASP A 552 -38.16 31.75 -8.63
N GLY A 553 -38.23 33.01 -9.05
CA GLY A 553 -37.18 34.00 -8.85
C GLY A 553 -36.09 34.00 -9.92
N ASP A 554 -36.24 33.31 -11.05
CA ASP A 554 -35.18 33.21 -12.08
C ASP A 554 -34.81 34.56 -12.74
N GLY A 555 -35.66 35.58 -12.53
CA GLY A 555 -35.50 36.93 -13.08
C GLY A 555 -36.31 37.18 -14.37
N VAL A 556 -37.05 36.18 -14.85
CA VAL A 556 -37.98 36.21 -15.97
C VAL A 556 -39.42 36.28 -15.44
N PRO A 557 -40.24 37.26 -15.88
CA PRO A 557 -41.62 37.34 -15.37
C PRO A 557 -42.51 36.20 -15.86
N ASN A 558 -43.36 35.67 -14.97
CA ASN A 558 -44.30 34.55 -15.17
C ASN A 558 -45.22 34.64 -16.42
N ASP A 559 -45.33 35.79 -17.09
CA ASP A 559 -46.14 35.97 -18.31
C ASP A 559 -45.37 35.83 -19.63
N VAL A 560 -44.04 35.67 -19.55
CA VAL A 560 -43.13 35.43 -20.69
C VAL A 560 -42.13 34.28 -20.44
N ASP A 561 -42.06 33.81 -19.20
CA ASP A 561 -41.30 32.66 -18.72
C ASP A 561 -41.84 31.32 -19.26
N ASN A 562 -40.95 30.39 -19.62
CA ASN A 562 -41.29 29.04 -20.07
C ASN A 562 -41.29 27.97 -18.96
N CYS A 563 -40.81 28.28 -17.74
CA CYS A 563 -40.99 27.48 -16.52
C CYS A 563 -41.45 28.31 -15.30
N PRO A 564 -42.68 28.88 -15.27
CA PRO A 564 -43.17 29.83 -14.23
C PRO A 564 -43.25 29.39 -12.75
N SER A 565 -42.61 28.29 -12.39
CA SER A 565 -42.49 27.74 -11.04
C SER A 565 -41.24 26.84 -10.86
N VAL A 566 -40.28 26.83 -11.79
CA VAL A 566 -39.07 25.99 -11.73
C VAL A 566 -37.89 26.76 -12.33
N PHE A 567 -37.03 27.25 -11.44
CA PHE A 567 -35.94 28.18 -11.71
C PHE A 567 -35.04 27.74 -12.87
N ASN A 568 -35.11 28.45 -14.00
CA ASN A 568 -34.36 28.14 -15.23
C ASN A 568 -33.75 29.40 -15.90
N PRO A 569 -32.94 30.18 -15.17
CA PRO A 569 -32.47 31.49 -15.60
C PRO A 569 -31.61 31.45 -16.86
N ILE A 570 -31.65 32.55 -17.62
CA ILE A 570 -30.87 32.69 -18.86
C ILE A 570 -29.36 32.70 -18.58
N ARG A 571 -28.65 31.60 -18.88
CA ARG A 571 -27.18 31.52 -18.76
C ARG A 571 -26.48 32.11 -19.99
N PRO A 572 -25.20 32.54 -19.87
CA PRO A 572 -24.37 32.90 -21.02
C PRO A 572 -24.32 31.81 -22.13
N LEU A 573 -24.38 30.53 -21.75
CA LEU A 573 -24.39 29.40 -22.69
C LEU A 573 -25.70 29.24 -23.49
N ASP A 574 -26.81 29.87 -23.05
CA ASP A 574 -28.15 29.74 -23.64
C ASP A 574 -28.47 30.82 -24.70
N ALA A 575 -27.47 31.64 -25.05
CA ALA A 575 -27.55 32.65 -26.11
C ALA A 575 -28.66 33.72 -25.96
N GLY A 576 -29.18 33.92 -24.74
CA GLY A 576 -30.10 35.02 -24.40
C GLY A 576 -31.59 34.66 -24.38
N ALA A 577 -31.93 33.38 -24.23
CA ALA A 577 -33.27 32.86 -23.91
C ALA A 577 -33.15 31.78 -22.81
N GLN A 578 -34.25 31.42 -22.17
CA GLN A 578 -34.32 30.24 -21.29
C GLN A 578 -34.16 28.96 -22.14
N GLY A 579 -33.75 27.85 -21.50
CA GLY A 579 -33.64 26.54 -22.15
C GLY A 579 -34.98 26.05 -22.69
N ASP A 580 -34.98 25.45 -23.88
CA ASP A 580 -36.10 24.88 -24.66
C ASP A 580 -35.46 24.16 -25.86
N ALA A 581 -34.81 23.02 -25.58
CA ALA A 581 -33.93 22.34 -26.52
C ALA A 581 -34.68 21.67 -27.67
N ASP A 582 -35.93 21.29 -27.46
CA ASP A 582 -36.77 20.61 -28.45
C ASP A 582 -37.77 21.53 -29.19
N MET A 583 -37.96 22.76 -28.69
CA MET A 583 -38.77 23.86 -29.25
C MET A 583 -40.29 23.65 -29.18
N ASP A 584 -40.78 22.94 -28.17
CA ASP A 584 -42.21 22.80 -27.86
C ASP A 584 -42.79 24.03 -27.13
N GLY A 585 -41.95 24.75 -26.37
CA GLY A 585 -42.28 25.98 -25.64
C GLY A 585 -42.51 25.81 -24.13
N LEU A 586 -42.37 24.60 -23.59
CA LEU A 586 -42.00 24.34 -22.20
C LEU A 586 -40.48 24.52 -22.05
N GLY A 587 -40.00 24.91 -20.87
CA GLY A 587 -38.56 25.04 -20.64
C GLY A 587 -37.91 23.75 -20.16
N ASP A 588 -36.64 23.55 -20.51
CA ASP A 588 -35.89 22.30 -20.25
C ASP A 588 -36.05 21.81 -18.78
N ALA A 589 -35.88 22.71 -17.80
CA ALA A 589 -35.98 22.42 -16.37
C ALA A 589 -37.36 21.96 -15.86
N CYS A 590 -38.45 22.31 -16.55
CA CYS A 590 -39.81 21.92 -16.18
C CYS A 590 -40.46 20.96 -17.19
N ASP A 591 -39.70 20.53 -18.20
CA ASP A 591 -40.11 19.49 -19.12
C ASP A 591 -39.66 18.12 -18.61
N LEU A 592 -40.60 17.17 -18.63
CA LEU A 592 -40.30 15.76 -18.38
C LEU A 592 -39.53 15.12 -19.54
N CYS A 593 -39.58 15.73 -20.73
CA CYS A 593 -39.08 15.17 -21.98
C CYS A 593 -38.26 16.18 -22.82
N PRO A 594 -37.23 16.86 -22.25
CA PRO A 594 -36.55 18.04 -22.81
C PRO A 594 -35.85 17.85 -24.17
N LEU A 595 -35.96 16.67 -24.78
CA LEU A 595 -35.41 16.31 -26.09
C LEU A 595 -36.50 15.85 -27.10
N ALA A 596 -37.80 15.87 -26.76
CA ALA A 596 -38.87 15.21 -27.51
C ALA A 596 -40.24 15.96 -27.50
N PRO A 597 -40.53 16.82 -28.51
CA PRO A 597 -41.51 17.89 -28.37
C PRO A 597 -42.95 17.40 -28.31
N GLY A 598 -43.67 17.87 -27.28
CA GLY A 598 -45.08 17.58 -27.04
C GLY A 598 -45.39 16.11 -26.76
N GLN A 599 -44.45 15.35 -26.18
CA GLN A 599 -44.61 13.92 -25.89
C GLN A 599 -44.75 13.62 -24.39
N THR A 600 -45.21 12.40 -24.11
CA THR A 600 -44.96 11.71 -22.85
C THR A 600 -43.92 10.63 -23.13
N CYS A 601 -42.68 10.88 -22.74
CA CYS A 601 -41.58 9.92 -22.72
C CYS A 601 -41.71 9.00 -21.50
N PRO A 602 -41.08 7.81 -21.51
CA PRO A 602 -40.73 7.16 -20.26
C PRO A 602 -39.65 8.01 -19.58
N VAL A 603 -39.95 8.56 -18.41
CA VAL A 603 -38.92 9.07 -17.50
C VAL A 603 -38.17 7.83 -16.97
N PRO A 604 -36.82 7.78 -17.02
CA PRO A 604 -36.07 6.69 -16.41
C PRO A 604 -36.37 6.63 -14.91
N ASP A 605 -36.44 5.42 -14.34
CA ASP A 605 -36.65 5.28 -12.91
C ASP A 605 -35.30 5.46 -12.21
N VAL A 606 -35.11 6.58 -11.51
CA VAL A 606 -33.88 6.88 -10.76
C VAL A 606 -33.72 5.99 -9.51
N PHE A 607 -34.67 5.09 -9.27
CA PHE A 607 -34.67 4.10 -8.21
C PHE A 607 -34.58 2.65 -8.72
N ASP A 608 -34.44 2.37 -10.01
CA ASP A 608 -34.31 1.01 -10.59
C ASP A 608 -33.28 1.11 -11.73
N GLN A 609 -31.99 1.07 -11.39
CA GLN A 609 -30.90 1.40 -12.32
C GLN A 609 -30.72 0.35 -13.42
N ASP A 610 -30.84 -0.94 -13.10
CA ASP A 610 -30.68 -2.01 -14.09
C ASP A 610 -31.97 -2.33 -14.87
N GLY A 611 -33.12 -1.89 -14.36
CA GLY A 611 -34.43 -2.03 -15.02
C GLY A 611 -35.08 -3.39 -14.83
N ASP A 612 -34.66 -4.19 -13.85
CA ASP A 612 -35.21 -5.53 -13.60
C ASP A 612 -36.63 -5.51 -12.99
N GLY A 613 -36.99 -4.40 -12.33
CA GLY A 613 -38.26 -4.18 -11.66
C GLY A 613 -38.24 -4.32 -10.12
N VAL A 614 -37.06 -4.35 -9.51
CA VAL A 614 -36.81 -4.13 -8.08
C VAL A 614 -36.14 -2.76 -7.91
N GLU A 615 -36.39 -2.08 -6.79
CA GLU A 615 -35.92 -0.70 -6.57
C GLU A 615 -34.57 -0.72 -5.82
N ASP A 616 -33.52 -0.04 -6.30
CA ASP A 616 -32.13 0.03 -5.80
C ASP A 616 -31.98 -0.16 -4.24
N PRO A 617 -32.57 0.68 -3.35
CA PRO A 617 -32.55 0.46 -1.89
C PRO A 617 -33.14 -0.86 -1.34
N ASP A 618 -34.03 -1.49 -2.10
CA ASP A 618 -34.67 -2.78 -1.81
C ASP A 618 -34.02 -3.94 -2.59
N ASP A 619 -33.13 -3.64 -3.55
CA ASP A 619 -32.43 -4.59 -4.43
C ASP A 619 -31.14 -5.15 -3.82
N ASN A 620 -30.88 -6.47 -3.92
CA ASN A 620 -29.62 -7.09 -3.51
C ASN A 620 -28.51 -7.12 -4.57
N CYS A 621 -28.77 -6.68 -5.81
CA CYS A 621 -27.79 -6.34 -6.85
C CYS A 621 -28.22 -5.08 -7.65
N PRO A 622 -28.12 -3.85 -7.09
CA PRO A 622 -28.65 -2.61 -7.69
C PRO A 622 -28.10 -2.19 -9.08
N VAL A 623 -27.24 -3.00 -9.71
CA VAL A 623 -26.59 -2.70 -11.00
C VAL A 623 -26.54 -3.91 -11.96
N ASP A 624 -27.07 -5.08 -11.57
CA ASP A 624 -26.89 -6.36 -12.26
C ASP A 624 -28.21 -7.18 -12.30
N GLU A 625 -29.00 -7.03 -13.38
CA GLU A 625 -30.38 -7.55 -13.53
C GLU A 625 -30.62 -8.93 -12.86
N ASN A 626 -31.33 -8.97 -11.74
CA ASN A 626 -31.51 -10.20 -10.95
C ASN A 626 -32.92 -10.46 -10.38
N ALA A 627 -34.01 -9.98 -10.99
CA ALA A 627 -35.42 -9.86 -10.54
C ALA A 627 -36.10 -11.05 -9.79
N ASN A 628 -35.42 -12.18 -9.60
CA ASN A 628 -35.74 -13.19 -8.61
C ASN A 628 -35.19 -12.91 -7.20
N GLN A 629 -34.30 -11.92 -7.02
CA GLN A 629 -33.60 -11.55 -5.79
C GLN A 629 -33.01 -12.81 -5.11
N ALA A 630 -32.28 -13.60 -5.91
CA ALA A 630 -31.63 -14.80 -5.42
C ALA A 630 -30.41 -14.42 -4.58
N ASP A 631 -30.36 -14.97 -3.38
CA ASP A 631 -29.28 -14.89 -2.40
C ASP A 631 -29.25 -16.29 -1.77
N ALA A 632 -28.24 -17.09 -2.12
CA ALA A 632 -28.19 -18.51 -1.80
C ALA A 632 -27.58 -18.83 -0.43
N ASP A 633 -26.87 -17.89 0.20
CA ASP A 633 -26.25 -18.07 1.51
C ASP A 633 -26.82 -17.19 2.64
N GLY A 634 -27.56 -16.14 2.28
CA GLY A 634 -28.36 -15.29 3.15
C GLY A 634 -27.65 -14.03 3.65
N ASP A 635 -26.67 -13.52 2.91
CA ASP A 635 -25.82 -12.40 3.33
C ASP A 635 -26.37 -11.00 2.97
N GLY A 636 -27.33 -10.93 2.05
CA GLY A 636 -27.95 -9.68 1.57
C GLY A 636 -27.38 -9.10 0.28
N THR A 637 -26.36 -9.71 -0.32
CA THR A 637 -25.88 -9.49 -1.69
C THR A 637 -26.42 -10.61 -2.59
N GLY A 638 -26.79 -10.29 -3.84
CA GLY A 638 -27.43 -11.27 -4.71
C GLY A 638 -26.47 -12.16 -5.51
N ASP A 639 -26.89 -13.39 -5.82
CA ASP A 639 -26.16 -14.42 -6.59
C ASP A 639 -25.57 -13.90 -7.94
N ALA A 640 -26.07 -12.78 -8.46
CA ALA A 640 -25.66 -12.18 -9.74
C ALA A 640 -24.43 -11.26 -9.62
N CYS A 641 -24.32 -10.51 -8.51
CA CYS A 641 -23.28 -9.52 -8.24
C CYS A 641 -22.33 -9.95 -7.11
N ASP A 642 -22.66 -11.02 -6.37
CA ASP A 642 -21.80 -11.57 -5.32
C ASP A 642 -20.56 -12.28 -5.92
N ALA A 643 -19.39 -11.97 -5.36
CA ALA A 643 -18.12 -12.61 -5.69
C ALA A 643 -18.05 -14.07 -5.22
N CYS A 644 -18.76 -14.45 -4.14
CA CYS A 644 -18.83 -15.82 -3.65
C CYS A 644 -20.26 -16.27 -3.22
N PRO A 645 -21.20 -16.52 -4.18
CA PRO A 645 -22.64 -16.84 -4.00
C PRO A 645 -23.05 -18.07 -3.16
N MET A 646 -22.20 -18.54 -2.26
CA MET A 646 -22.35 -19.74 -1.44
C MET A 646 -21.66 -19.61 -0.07
N VAL A 647 -21.00 -18.47 0.22
CA VAL A 647 -20.18 -18.18 1.40
C VAL A 647 -20.39 -16.71 1.81
N PRO A 648 -21.15 -16.43 2.90
CA PRO A 648 -21.57 -15.06 3.22
C PRO A 648 -20.41 -14.04 3.31
N ASN A 649 -20.46 -13.02 2.46
CA ASN A 649 -19.59 -11.84 2.48
C ASN A 649 -20.39 -10.53 2.35
N PRO A 650 -21.26 -10.20 3.35
CA PRO A 650 -22.29 -9.20 3.20
C PRO A 650 -21.79 -7.85 2.66
N GLY A 651 -22.47 -7.31 1.64
CA GLY A 651 -22.11 -6.03 1.04
C GLY A 651 -20.79 -6.11 0.28
N GLY A 652 -20.69 -7.01 -0.71
CA GLY A 652 -19.55 -7.11 -1.63
C GLY A 652 -18.20 -7.41 -0.97
N GLY A 653 -18.20 -7.93 0.27
CA GLY A 653 -17.00 -8.08 1.08
C GLY A 653 -15.99 -9.10 0.54
N ALA A 654 -14.77 -9.07 1.07
CA ALA A 654 -13.80 -10.13 0.81
C ALA A 654 -14.34 -11.50 1.26
N CYS A 655 -14.40 -12.50 0.38
CA CYS A 655 -14.97 -13.79 0.72
C CYS A 655 -14.19 -14.48 1.86
N PRO A 656 -14.83 -14.88 2.97
CA PRO A 656 -14.16 -15.56 4.07
C PRO A 656 -13.94 -17.05 3.76
N VAL A 657 -12.72 -17.42 3.37
CA VAL A 657 -12.42 -18.74 2.78
C VAL A 657 -11.20 -19.41 3.40
N THR A 658 -11.06 -20.70 3.16
CA THR A 658 -9.85 -21.45 3.51
C THR A 658 -8.92 -21.61 2.30
N ILE A 659 -7.67 -21.97 2.55
CA ILE A 659 -6.73 -22.34 1.48
C ILE A 659 -7.29 -23.46 0.57
N TYR A 660 -8.11 -24.37 1.12
CA TYR A 660 -8.71 -25.46 0.34
C TYR A 660 -9.70 -24.94 -0.71
N ASP A 661 -10.54 -23.96 -0.36
CA ASP A 661 -11.59 -23.43 -1.25
C ASP A 661 -10.98 -22.61 -2.40
N VAL A 662 -9.83 -21.97 -2.16
CA VAL A 662 -9.01 -21.32 -3.20
C VAL A 662 -8.33 -22.36 -4.11
N LYS A 663 -7.80 -23.45 -3.54
CA LYS A 663 -7.05 -24.47 -4.29
C LYS A 663 -7.92 -25.47 -5.06
N ASP A 664 -9.15 -25.73 -4.61
CA ASP A 664 -10.08 -26.63 -5.29
C ASP A 664 -10.97 -25.93 -6.35
N GLY A 665 -10.95 -24.60 -6.38
CA GLY A 665 -11.69 -23.77 -7.33
C GLY A 665 -13.15 -23.55 -6.95
N THR A 666 -13.49 -23.69 -5.67
CA THR A 666 -14.76 -23.19 -5.10
C THR A 666 -14.86 -21.67 -5.25
N VAL A 667 -13.72 -20.97 -5.11
CA VAL A 667 -13.59 -19.53 -5.38
C VAL A 667 -13.08 -19.31 -6.82
N ALA A 668 -13.60 -18.28 -7.50
CA ALA A 668 -13.17 -17.90 -8.84
C ALA A 668 -11.83 -17.14 -8.86
N GLU A 669 -11.09 -17.23 -9.96
CA GLU A 669 -9.95 -16.35 -10.23
C GLU A 669 -10.45 -14.91 -10.43
N GLY A 670 -9.83 -13.95 -9.74
CA GLY A 670 -10.25 -12.54 -9.67
C GLY A 670 -11.07 -12.18 -8.43
N ALA A 671 -11.56 -13.15 -7.64
CA ALA A 671 -12.28 -12.85 -6.40
C ALA A 671 -11.34 -12.30 -5.32
N TYR A 672 -11.81 -11.30 -4.58
CA TYR A 672 -11.15 -10.78 -3.39
C TYR A 672 -11.54 -11.64 -2.17
N VAL A 673 -10.55 -12.10 -1.40
CA VAL A 673 -10.78 -13.07 -0.31
C VAL A 673 -10.03 -12.71 0.95
N ILE A 674 -10.51 -13.22 2.09
CA ILE A 674 -9.82 -13.20 3.38
C ILE A 674 -9.62 -14.63 3.92
N ILE A 675 -8.41 -14.92 4.39
CA ILE A 675 -7.99 -16.23 4.92
C ILE A 675 -7.44 -16.03 6.33
N GLU A 676 -8.04 -16.72 7.31
CA GLU A 676 -7.72 -16.58 8.73
C GLU A 676 -6.87 -17.72 9.31
N ASP A 677 -6.08 -17.39 10.34
CA ASP A 677 -5.32 -18.32 11.20
C ASP A 677 -4.46 -19.37 10.46
N VAL A 678 -3.78 -18.96 9.37
CA VAL A 678 -2.85 -19.80 8.62
C VAL A 678 -1.40 -19.58 9.06
N VAL A 679 -0.56 -20.62 9.05
CA VAL A 679 0.84 -20.54 9.50
C VAL A 679 1.82 -20.42 8.33
N VAL A 680 2.77 -19.49 8.44
CA VAL A 680 3.84 -19.27 7.47
C VAL A 680 4.83 -20.44 7.52
N THR A 681 5.02 -21.15 6.40
CA THR A 681 5.88 -22.34 6.29
C THR A 681 7.22 -22.09 5.62
N GLY A 682 7.30 -21.03 4.81
CA GLY A 682 8.54 -20.56 4.18
C GLY A 682 8.44 -19.10 3.77
N SER A 683 9.50 -18.35 4.06
CA SER A 683 9.65 -16.92 3.81
C SER A 683 11.15 -16.62 3.77
N GLY A 684 11.59 -15.63 3.00
CA GLY A 684 13.00 -15.28 2.85
C GLY A 684 13.22 -13.78 2.59
N PRO A 685 14.41 -13.25 2.91
CA PRO A 685 14.73 -11.86 2.57
C PRO A 685 14.82 -11.70 1.06
N GLY A 686 14.15 -10.66 0.52
CA GLY A 686 14.16 -10.35 -0.91
C GLY A 686 13.25 -11.22 -1.78
N THR A 687 12.44 -12.11 -1.19
CA THR A 687 11.41 -12.83 -1.96
C THR A 687 10.20 -11.95 -2.22
N SER A 688 9.57 -12.15 -3.38
CA SER A 688 8.35 -11.46 -3.82
C SER A 688 7.07 -11.89 -3.09
N GLY A 689 7.21 -12.69 -2.03
CA GLY A 689 6.11 -13.34 -1.33
C GLY A 689 6.61 -14.48 -0.43
N TYR A 690 5.66 -15.16 0.21
CA TYR A 690 5.88 -16.22 1.19
C TYR A 690 4.84 -17.35 1.04
N PHE A 691 5.05 -18.48 1.70
CA PHE A 691 4.09 -19.59 1.74
C PHE A 691 3.43 -19.72 3.09
N VAL A 692 2.13 -20.00 3.07
CA VAL A 692 1.30 -20.35 4.22
C VAL A 692 0.73 -21.75 4.04
N GLN A 693 0.39 -22.41 5.15
CA GLN A 693 -0.24 -23.72 5.15
C GLN A 693 -1.21 -23.84 6.33
N VAL A 694 -2.30 -24.59 6.15
CA VAL A 694 -3.21 -24.97 7.26
C VAL A 694 -2.51 -26.00 8.15
N HIS A 695 -2.42 -25.75 9.46
CA HIS A 695 -1.69 -26.67 10.35
C HIS A 695 -2.60 -27.83 10.85
N PRO A 696 -2.09 -29.08 10.99
CA PRO A 696 -2.90 -30.25 11.39
C PRO A 696 -3.51 -30.25 12.80
N MET A 697 -3.45 -29.13 13.53
CA MET A 697 -4.12 -28.92 14.82
C MET A 697 -5.28 -27.92 14.75
N ASP A 698 -5.50 -27.33 13.58
CA ASP A 698 -6.39 -26.19 13.39
C ASP A 698 -7.79 -26.70 13.04
N ALA A 699 -8.82 -25.94 13.39
CA ALA A 699 -10.21 -26.40 13.31
C ALA A 699 -10.68 -26.72 11.88
N GLY A 700 -10.12 -26.04 10.88
CA GLY A 700 -10.43 -26.20 9.45
C GLY A 700 -9.56 -27.19 8.67
N TYR A 701 -8.66 -27.94 9.32
CA TYR A 701 -7.74 -28.85 8.60
C TYR A 701 -8.47 -30.04 7.96
N GLN A 702 -8.55 -30.07 6.62
CA GLN A 702 -9.25 -31.10 5.85
C GLN A 702 -8.35 -32.27 5.41
N GLY A 703 -7.04 -32.05 5.35
CA GLY A 703 -6.05 -32.99 4.82
C GLY A 703 -4.74 -32.27 4.47
N VAL A 704 -3.71 -33.02 4.08
CA VAL A 704 -2.45 -32.42 3.61
C VAL A 704 -2.56 -31.94 2.17
N ASP A 705 -3.31 -32.67 1.36
CA ASP A 705 -3.67 -32.32 -0.02
C ASP A 705 -4.33 -30.93 -0.06
N TYR A 706 -3.85 -30.05 -0.92
CA TYR A 706 -4.30 -28.66 -1.10
C TYR A 706 -4.21 -27.76 0.15
N SER A 707 -3.41 -28.13 1.15
CA SER A 707 -3.31 -27.35 2.41
C SER A 707 -2.41 -26.12 2.37
N GLY A 708 -1.66 -25.89 1.29
CA GLY A 708 -0.66 -24.82 1.16
C GLY A 708 -0.99 -23.80 0.07
N LEU A 709 -0.56 -22.55 0.27
CA LEU A 709 -0.77 -21.43 -0.66
C LEU A 709 0.46 -20.53 -0.72
N PHE A 710 0.73 -19.97 -1.88
CA PHE A 710 1.70 -18.89 -2.05
C PHE A 710 0.97 -17.54 -1.98
N VAL A 711 1.53 -16.60 -1.22
CA VAL A 711 1.05 -15.22 -1.09
C VAL A 711 2.10 -14.31 -1.71
N TYR A 712 1.75 -13.68 -2.82
CA TYR A 712 2.57 -12.70 -3.52
C TYR A 712 2.34 -11.31 -2.89
N THR A 713 3.42 -10.59 -2.60
CA THR A 713 3.37 -9.26 -1.95
C THR A 713 4.15 -8.19 -2.70
N GLY A 714 4.57 -8.47 -3.94
CA GLY A 714 5.44 -7.58 -4.72
C GLY A 714 6.85 -7.37 -4.12
N GLY A 715 7.19 -8.06 -3.03
CA GLY A 715 8.41 -7.81 -2.23
C GLY A 715 8.19 -6.90 -1.01
N GLY A 716 6.94 -6.63 -0.64
CA GLY A 716 6.57 -5.89 0.57
C GLY A 716 6.75 -6.70 1.87
N PHE A 717 5.68 -6.83 2.66
CA PHE A 717 5.74 -7.53 3.94
C PHE A 717 6.10 -9.02 3.78
N ASN A 718 7.18 -9.45 4.46
CA ASN A 718 7.63 -10.83 4.52
C ASN A 718 7.68 -11.30 6.00
N PRO A 719 6.69 -12.08 6.47
CA PRO A 719 6.60 -12.58 7.84
C PRO A 719 7.63 -13.68 8.14
N ALA A 720 7.84 -14.02 9.40
CA ALA A 720 8.73 -15.11 9.80
C ALA A 720 8.03 -16.47 9.70
N ALA A 721 8.78 -17.54 9.38
CA ALA A 721 8.26 -18.89 9.43
C ALA A 721 7.82 -19.25 10.87
N GLY A 722 6.57 -19.71 11.01
CA GLY A 722 5.91 -19.92 12.30
C GLY A 722 5.08 -18.73 12.79
N ASP A 723 5.00 -17.62 12.06
CA ASP A 723 3.96 -16.63 12.27
C ASP A 723 2.59 -17.18 11.84
N ARG A 724 1.53 -16.85 12.58
CA ARG A 724 0.12 -17.09 12.23
C ARG A 724 -0.51 -15.77 11.82
N LEU A 725 -1.23 -15.79 10.71
CA LEU A 725 -1.72 -14.60 10.03
C LEU A 725 -3.23 -14.67 9.77
N THR A 726 -3.89 -13.51 9.80
CA THR A 726 -5.06 -13.23 8.95
C THR A 726 -4.59 -12.36 7.79
N LEU A 727 -4.95 -12.74 6.56
CA LEU A 727 -4.49 -12.09 5.33
C LEU A 727 -5.60 -12.02 4.28
N SER A 728 -5.63 -10.94 3.49
CA SER A 728 -6.54 -10.75 2.36
C SER A 728 -5.77 -10.55 1.04
N GLY A 729 -6.48 -10.62 -0.08
CA GLY A 729 -5.95 -10.38 -1.42
C GLY A 729 -6.81 -11.01 -2.53
N PHE A 730 -6.36 -10.88 -3.77
CA PHE A 730 -7.07 -11.41 -4.94
C PHE A 730 -6.58 -12.81 -5.32
N VAL A 731 -7.50 -13.75 -5.57
CA VAL A 731 -7.16 -15.07 -6.11
C VAL A 731 -6.65 -14.91 -7.55
N SER A 732 -5.41 -15.30 -7.82
CA SER A 732 -4.78 -15.13 -9.15
C SER A 732 -4.06 -16.39 -9.64
N ASN A 733 -3.99 -16.56 -10.97
CA ASN A 733 -3.26 -17.66 -11.62
C ASN A 733 -1.99 -17.16 -12.31
N PHE A 734 -0.86 -17.25 -11.63
CA PHE A 734 0.43 -16.82 -12.15
C PHE A 734 1.18 -17.99 -12.80
N PHE A 735 1.09 -18.11 -14.13
CA PHE A 735 1.73 -19.19 -14.92
C PHE A 735 1.36 -20.62 -14.44
N GLY A 736 0.10 -20.83 -14.05
CA GLY A 736 -0.40 -22.09 -13.51
C GLY A 736 -0.25 -22.23 -12.00
N GLN A 737 0.41 -21.28 -11.31
CA GLN A 737 0.44 -21.21 -9.86
C GLN A 737 -0.83 -20.50 -9.36
N ILE A 738 -1.73 -21.24 -8.70
CA ILE A 738 -2.85 -20.60 -7.97
C ILE A 738 -2.27 -19.98 -6.70
N GLN A 739 -2.35 -18.66 -6.59
CA GLN A 739 -1.76 -17.86 -5.52
C GLN A 739 -2.74 -16.80 -5.05
N LEU A 740 -2.42 -16.15 -3.93
CA LEU A 740 -3.06 -14.91 -3.52
C LEU A 740 -2.16 -13.73 -3.91
N ASP A 741 -2.69 -12.73 -4.60
CA ASP A 741 -2.02 -11.45 -4.80
C ASP A 741 -2.44 -10.48 -3.69
N ALA A 742 -1.47 -10.09 -2.87
CA ALA A 742 -1.60 -9.15 -1.77
C ALA A 742 -0.60 -7.99 -1.94
N SER A 743 -0.25 -7.62 -3.19
CA SER A 743 0.78 -6.62 -3.48
C SER A 743 0.32 -5.16 -3.35
N GLY A 744 -0.98 -4.90 -3.42
CA GLY A 744 -1.60 -3.59 -3.12
C GLY A 744 -2.24 -3.49 -1.73
N GLU A 745 -2.21 -4.57 -0.95
CA GLU A 745 -3.06 -4.74 0.23
C GLU A 745 -2.45 -4.21 1.52
N VAL A 746 -3.31 -3.95 2.51
CA VAL A 746 -2.89 -3.69 3.90
C VAL A 746 -2.07 -4.87 4.42
N ALA A 747 -0.98 -4.58 5.13
CA ALA A 747 -0.10 -5.63 5.66
C ALA A 747 -0.87 -6.61 6.57
N PRO A 748 -0.68 -7.93 6.40
CA PRO A 748 -1.49 -8.95 7.08
C PRO A 748 -1.30 -8.94 8.60
N VAL A 749 -2.36 -9.28 9.32
CA VAL A 749 -2.41 -9.21 10.78
C VAL A 749 -1.68 -10.40 11.39
N VAL A 750 -0.55 -10.15 12.05
CA VAL A 750 0.21 -11.19 12.78
C VAL A 750 -0.48 -11.50 14.12
N LEU A 751 -1.20 -12.62 14.16
CA LEU A 751 -1.92 -13.10 15.34
C LEU A 751 -0.97 -13.62 16.43
N SER A 752 0.10 -14.33 16.03
CA SER A 752 1.13 -14.84 16.94
C SER A 752 2.38 -15.31 16.19
N SER A 753 3.52 -15.35 16.89
CA SER A 753 4.82 -15.72 16.31
C SER A 753 5.48 -16.94 16.95
N GLY A 754 6.29 -17.66 16.17
CA GLY A 754 7.10 -18.79 16.65
C GLY A 754 6.30 -20.08 16.90
N ASN A 755 5.18 -20.24 16.21
CA ASN A 755 4.34 -21.45 16.25
C ASN A 755 5.07 -22.65 15.60
N PRO A 756 4.71 -23.89 15.99
CA PRO A 756 5.21 -25.07 15.30
C PRO A 756 4.74 -25.10 13.85
N LEU A 757 5.64 -25.45 12.94
CA LEU A 757 5.31 -25.71 11.53
C LEU A 757 4.61 -27.06 11.36
N PRO A 758 3.79 -27.23 10.30
CA PRO A 758 3.25 -28.53 9.93
C PRO A 758 4.38 -29.57 9.76
N PRO A 759 4.18 -30.84 10.14
CA PRO A 759 5.12 -31.91 9.81
C PRO A 759 5.26 -32.02 8.28
N PRO A 760 6.49 -32.04 7.72
CA PRO A 760 6.67 -32.18 6.28
C PRO A 760 6.12 -33.51 5.74
N GLU A 761 5.40 -33.47 4.62
CA GLU A 761 4.80 -34.68 4.04
C GLU A 761 5.86 -35.55 3.32
N PRO A 762 5.97 -36.86 3.64
CA PRO A 762 6.92 -37.76 3.00
C PRO A 762 6.57 -38.06 1.53
N THR A 763 7.44 -37.68 0.60
CA THR A 763 7.20 -37.87 -0.85
C THR A 763 8.46 -38.32 -1.61
N THR A 764 8.36 -38.58 -2.91
CA THR A 764 9.50 -38.86 -3.80
C THR A 764 9.48 -37.94 -5.02
N PRO A 765 10.62 -37.76 -5.72
CA PRO A 765 10.66 -36.86 -6.88
C PRO A 765 9.63 -37.21 -7.97
N ALA A 766 9.36 -38.51 -8.16
CA ALA A 766 8.41 -38.99 -9.16
C ALA A 766 6.93 -38.74 -8.79
N ASP A 767 6.63 -38.43 -7.52
CA ASP A 767 5.28 -38.17 -7.05
C ASP A 767 4.87 -36.71 -7.31
N ILE A 768 5.81 -35.77 -7.16
CA ILE A 768 5.56 -34.31 -7.26
C ILE A 768 6.12 -33.62 -8.52
N VAL A 769 6.86 -34.31 -9.40
CA VAL A 769 7.32 -33.72 -10.68
C VAL A 769 6.15 -33.35 -11.61
N GLU A 770 6.42 -32.67 -12.73
CA GLU A 770 5.44 -32.36 -13.79
C GLU A 770 4.63 -33.61 -14.19
N LEU A 771 3.30 -33.51 -14.12
CA LEU A 771 2.32 -34.61 -14.33
C LEU A 771 2.46 -35.78 -13.34
N GLY A 772 3.15 -35.58 -12.22
CA GLY A 772 3.22 -36.50 -11.09
C GLY A 772 1.88 -36.63 -10.35
N PRO A 773 1.60 -37.78 -9.72
CA PRO A 773 0.32 -38.06 -9.07
C PRO A 773 -0.05 -37.10 -7.94
N LEU A 774 0.92 -36.49 -7.25
CA LEU A 774 0.73 -35.59 -6.11
C LEU A 774 1.14 -34.13 -6.42
N GLN A 775 1.42 -33.81 -7.70
CA GLN A 775 1.95 -32.51 -8.11
C GLN A 775 1.03 -31.35 -7.69
N GLN A 776 -0.26 -31.46 -8.00
CA GLN A 776 -1.26 -30.44 -7.69
C GLN A 776 -1.69 -30.52 -6.22
N GLU A 777 -1.79 -31.73 -5.67
CA GLU A 777 -2.22 -31.99 -4.28
C GLU A 777 -1.20 -31.44 -3.27
N LEU A 778 0.10 -31.39 -3.58
CA LEU A 778 1.14 -30.88 -2.67
C LEU A 778 1.69 -29.49 -3.07
N GLU A 779 1.04 -28.76 -3.97
CA GLU A 779 1.47 -27.41 -4.33
C GLU A 779 1.29 -26.44 -3.15
N GLY A 780 2.36 -25.72 -2.79
CA GLY A 780 2.45 -24.87 -1.60
C GLY A 780 2.71 -25.63 -0.28
N VAL A 781 2.76 -26.96 -0.29
CA VAL A 781 2.89 -27.79 0.91
C VAL A 781 4.37 -28.00 1.27
N LEU A 782 4.68 -27.99 2.57
CA LEU A 782 5.98 -28.39 3.11
C LEU A 782 6.16 -29.92 3.00
N VAL A 783 7.17 -30.38 2.26
CA VAL A 783 7.41 -31.80 1.96
C VAL A 783 8.84 -32.22 2.33
N THR A 784 9.04 -33.52 2.59
CA THR A 784 10.37 -34.16 2.61
C THR A 784 10.46 -35.17 1.47
N VAL A 785 11.30 -34.85 0.49
CA VAL A 785 11.53 -35.66 -0.71
C VAL A 785 12.65 -36.66 -0.44
N PHE A 786 12.37 -37.96 -0.54
CA PHE A 786 13.33 -39.04 -0.25
C PHE A 786 14.01 -39.60 -1.51
N SER A 787 15.20 -40.20 -1.32
CA SER A 787 15.97 -40.88 -2.38
C SER A 787 16.31 -39.98 -3.57
N VAL A 788 16.85 -38.80 -3.27
CA VAL A 788 17.18 -37.76 -4.25
C VAL A 788 18.55 -38.03 -4.84
N THR A 789 18.68 -38.04 -6.17
CA THR A 789 19.99 -38.05 -6.88
C THR A 789 20.00 -36.95 -7.92
N VAL A 790 21.10 -36.20 -8.03
CA VAL A 790 21.25 -35.08 -8.98
C VAL A 790 21.42 -35.59 -10.41
N SER A 791 20.47 -35.24 -11.29
CA SER A 791 20.40 -35.65 -12.70
C SER A 791 20.99 -34.61 -13.66
N ASP A 792 20.87 -33.32 -13.35
CA ASP A 792 21.52 -32.21 -14.04
C ASP A 792 21.93 -31.13 -13.03
N VAL A 793 23.16 -30.63 -13.15
CA VAL A 793 23.69 -29.56 -12.29
C VAL A 793 23.48 -28.16 -12.87
N ALA A 794 22.96 -28.05 -14.09
CA ALA A 794 22.67 -26.78 -14.75
C ALA A 794 21.52 -26.93 -15.76
N PRO A 795 20.29 -27.30 -15.31
CA PRO A 795 19.13 -27.34 -16.18
C PRO A 795 18.88 -25.97 -16.82
N PRO A 796 18.33 -25.88 -18.05
CA PRO A 796 17.98 -24.59 -18.64
C PRO A 796 16.90 -23.88 -17.81
N PRO A 797 17.04 -22.56 -17.53
CA PRO A 797 16.06 -21.84 -16.71
C PRO A 797 14.67 -21.81 -17.37
N GLY A 798 13.63 -21.73 -16.54
CA GLY A 798 12.25 -21.64 -17.00
C GLY A 798 11.86 -20.27 -17.58
N PRO A 799 10.69 -20.15 -18.22
CA PRO A 799 10.19 -18.86 -18.69
C PRO A 799 10.03 -17.87 -17.54
N GLY A 800 10.63 -16.68 -17.67
CA GLY A 800 10.65 -15.67 -16.62
C GLY A 800 11.69 -15.91 -15.50
N ASP A 801 12.47 -16.99 -15.60
CA ASP A 801 13.50 -17.35 -14.62
C ASP A 801 14.90 -16.98 -15.12
N ASN A 802 15.83 -16.75 -14.19
CA ASN A 802 17.23 -16.47 -14.49
C ASN A 802 18.10 -17.72 -14.24
N ALA A 803 19.31 -17.76 -14.78
CA ALA A 803 20.25 -18.84 -14.48
C ALA A 803 20.80 -18.68 -13.05
N GLY A 804 20.15 -19.34 -12.08
CA GLY A 804 20.49 -19.30 -10.65
C GLY A 804 21.16 -20.57 -10.14
N CYS A 805 21.02 -20.81 -8.83
CA CYS A 805 21.52 -21.95 -8.07
C CYS A 805 20.53 -23.14 -8.12
N GLU A 806 19.88 -23.33 -9.26
CA GLU A 806 18.92 -24.40 -9.52
C GLU A 806 19.61 -25.65 -10.08
N TYR A 807 19.15 -26.84 -9.66
CA TYR A 807 19.60 -28.11 -10.21
C TYR A 807 18.45 -29.13 -10.33
N GLU A 808 18.58 -30.09 -11.25
CA GLU A 808 17.60 -31.15 -11.47
C GLU A 808 17.99 -32.41 -10.68
N VAL A 809 16.99 -33.11 -10.16
CA VAL A 809 17.13 -34.40 -9.52
C VAL A 809 16.29 -35.47 -10.24
N ASP A 810 16.50 -36.74 -9.86
CA ASP A 810 15.78 -37.91 -10.36
C ASP A 810 14.30 -37.63 -10.71
N ALA A 811 13.83 -38.20 -11.82
CA ALA A 811 12.52 -37.97 -12.42
C ALA A 811 12.27 -36.57 -13.04
N GLY A 812 13.14 -35.58 -12.85
CA GLY A 812 13.03 -34.25 -13.46
C GLY A 812 12.51 -33.15 -12.52
N LEU A 813 12.43 -33.43 -11.22
CA LEU A 813 12.11 -32.42 -10.20
C LEU A 813 13.27 -31.43 -10.11
N ARG A 814 12.99 -30.12 -10.07
CA ARG A 814 14.01 -29.09 -9.83
C ARG A 814 14.11 -28.79 -8.34
N VAL A 815 15.32 -28.57 -7.84
CA VAL A 815 15.56 -27.97 -6.53
C VAL A 815 16.07 -26.56 -6.79
N ASN A 816 15.32 -25.58 -6.30
CA ASN A 816 15.43 -24.19 -6.70
C ASN A 816 15.91 -23.31 -5.54
N ASP A 817 16.33 -22.08 -5.85
CA ASP A 817 17.00 -21.17 -4.92
C ASP A 817 16.11 -20.02 -4.40
N TYR A 818 14.78 -20.12 -4.55
CA TYR A 818 13.85 -19.03 -4.17
C TYR A 818 14.01 -18.58 -2.72
N PHE A 819 14.29 -19.51 -1.80
CA PHE A 819 14.64 -19.19 -0.40
C PHE A 819 16.10 -19.50 -0.05
N TYR A 820 16.72 -20.50 -0.66
CA TYR A 820 18.06 -20.94 -0.27
C TYR A 820 18.85 -21.64 -1.38
N CYS A 821 19.94 -20.99 -1.82
CA CYS A 821 21.00 -21.63 -2.60
C CYS A 821 21.90 -22.52 -1.72
N VAL A 822 22.03 -23.80 -2.08
CA VAL A 822 22.88 -24.75 -1.35
C VAL A 822 24.37 -24.53 -1.62
N SER A 823 25.19 -24.57 -0.55
CA SER A 823 26.64 -24.46 -0.63
C SER A 823 27.33 -25.51 0.25
N PRO A 824 28.33 -26.27 -0.25
CA PRO A 824 28.81 -26.27 -1.64
C PRO A 824 27.76 -26.81 -2.62
N PHE A 825 27.77 -26.27 -3.84
CA PHE A 825 26.83 -26.64 -4.88
C PHE A 825 26.96 -28.13 -5.28
N PRO A 826 25.84 -28.86 -5.52
CA PRO A 826 25.86 -30.28 -5.83
C PRO A 826 26.68 -30.67 -7.06
N LEU A 827 27.17 -31.92 -7.03
CA LEU A 827 27.78 -32.58 -8.18
C LEU A 827 26.77 -33.51 -8.87
N LEU A 828 26.99 -33.76 -10.16
CA LEU A 828 26.25 -34.77 -10.92
C LEU A 828 26.42 -36.16 -10.27
N ASP A 829 25.36 -36.98 -10.27
CA ASP A 829 25.26 -38.28 -9.58
C ASP A 829 25.38 -38.19 -8.04
N GLN A 830 25.35 -37.01 -7.42
CA GLN A 830 25.32 -36.86 -5.97
C GLN A 830 23.97 -37.28 -5.40
N GLY A 831 23.98 -38.19 -4.43
CA GLY A 831 22.78 -38.67 -3.73
C GLY A 831 22.58 -37.98 -2.39
N TYR A 832 21.36 -37.56 -2.10
CA TYR A 832 20.91 -37.10 -0.78
C TYR A 832 19.85 -38.08 -0.23
N PRO A 833 19.96 -38.53 1.04
CA PRO A 833 18.95 -39.41 1.65
C PRO A 833 17.54 -38.78 1.65
N TYR A 834 17.48 -37.47 1.85
CA TYR A 834 16.29 -36.64 1.70
C TYR A 834 16.69 -35.18 1.40
N ILE A 835 15.75 -34.38 0.92
CA ILE A 835 15.77 -32.90 0.97
C ILE A 835 14.37 -32.46 1.42
N THR A 836 14.29 -31.47 2.31
CA THR A 836 13.02 -30.85 2.73
C THR A 836 12.84 -29.52 2.01
N GLY A 837 11.61 -29.08 1.84
CA GLY A 837 11.30 -27.80 1.18
C GLY A 837 9.83 -27.69 0.87
N ILE A 838 9.42 -26.56 0.29
CA ILE A 838 8.05 -26.38 -0.18
C ILE A 838 7.96 -26.84 -1.63
N ALA A 839 6.98 -27.67 -1.96
CA ALA A 839 6.72 -28.03 -3.35
C ALA A 839 5.97 -26.88 -4.04
N ARG A 840 6.46 -26.41 -5.19
CA ARG A 840 5.95 -25.25 -5.91
C ARG A 840 5.81 -25.57 -7.40
N TRP A 841 4.71 -25.18 -8.01
CA TRP A 841 4.62 -25.05 -9.47
C TRP A 841 4.92 -23.59 -9.85
N ALA A 842 5.93 -23.35 -10.68
CA ALA A 842 6.26 -22.02 -11.22
C ALA A 842 7.15 -22.13 -12.46
N ASN A 843 7.07 -21.14 -13.36
CA ASN A 843 7.93 -21.05 -14.55
C ASN A 843 7.91 -22.32 -15.43
N ASP A 844 6.73 -22.92 -15.63
CA ASP A 844 6.51 -24.20 -16.33
C ASP A 844 7.22 -25.44 -15.72
N TYR A 845 7.70 -25.38 -14.47
CA TYR A 845 8.33 -26.51 -13.78
C TYR A 845 7.78 -26.73 -12.36
N THR A 846 7.87 -27.98 -11.89
CA THR A 846 7.74 -28.24 -10.45
C THR A 846 9.12 -28.10 -9.80
N LYS A 847 9.17 -27.25 -8.79
CA LYS A 847 10.33 -26.89 -8.00
C LYS A 847 10.12 -27.36 -6.56
N LEU A 848 11.19 -27.80 -5.90
CA LEU A 848 11.30 -27.89 -4.46
C LEU A 848 12.07 -26.65 -4.00
N GLU A 849 11.54 -25.95 -3.00
CA GLU A 849 12.12 -24.74 -2.42
C GLU A 849 12.61 -25.02 -0.99
N PRO A 850 13.88 -25.45 -0.79
CA PRO A 850 14.48 -25.55 0.54
C PRO A 850 14.58 -24.16 1.16
N ARG A 851 14.37 -24.05 2.47
CA ARG A 851 14.28 -22.75 3.15
C ARG A 851 15.60 -22.33 3.81
N SER A 852 16.47 -23.30 4.13
CA SER A 852 17.83 -23.07 4.60
C SER A 852 18.65 -24.38 4.58
N VAL A 853 19.91 -24.30 4.99
CA VAL A 853 20.83 -25.46 5.13
C VAL A 853 20.29 -26.60 6.02
N VAL A 854 19.32 -26.34 6.92
CA VAL A 854 18.75 -27.38 7.79
C VAL A 854 17.80 -28.33 7.07
N ASP A 855 17.29 -27.92 5.91
CA ASP A 855 16.45 -28.75 5.05
C ASP A 855 17.28 -29.77 4.24
N TYR A 856 18.61 -29.62 4.25
CA TYR A 856 19.58 -30.58 3.69
C TYR A 856 20.19 -31.47 4.79
N PRO A 857 20.61 -32.70 4.47
CA PRO A 857 21.41 -33.52 5.37
C PRO A 857 22.82 -32.92 5.53
N SER A 858 23.27 -32.84 6.78
CA SER A 858 24.57 -32.27 7.15
C SER A 858 25.74 -33.01 6.51
N SER A 859 26.71 -32.28 5.95
CA SER A 859 27.88 -32.80 5.23
C SER A 859 29.19 -32.31 5.84
N LEU A 860 30.31 -32.99 5.55
CA LEU A 860 31.64 -32.62 6.06
C LEU A 860 32.22 -31.43 5.29
N VAL A 861 32.43 -30.30 5.96
CA VAL A 861 32.87 -29.03 5.37
C VAL A 861 34.37 -28.78 5.55
N SER A 862 34.92 -29.03 6.74
CA SER A 862 36.37 -28.90 6.97
C SER A 862 36.90 -29.87 8.02
N PHE A 863 38.22 -30.09 7.99
CA PHE A 863 38.92 -30.89 8.98
C PHE A 863 40.22 -30.20 9.46
N GLY A 864 40.16 -28.89 9.71
CA GLY A 864 41.34 -28.08 10.06
C GLY A 864 42.22 -27.72 8.85
N ASP A 865 42.79 -26.51 8.90
CA ASP A 865 43.53 -25.92 7.79
C ASP A 865 45.04 -25.87 8.01
N GLY A 866 45.79 -26.16 6.94
CA GLY A 866 47.25 -26.06 6.93
C GLY A 866 47.96 -27.23 7.62
N GLN A 867 49.00 -26.91 8.41
CA GLN A 867 49.81 -27.90 9.13
C GLN A 867 49.59 -27.77 10.63
N HIS A 868 49.13 -28.87 11.23
CA HIS A 868 48.93 -28.99 12.67
C HIS A 868 50.10 -29.73 13.31
N PHE A 869 50.42 -29.40 14.55
CA PHE A 869 51.58 -29.91 15.27
C PHE A 869 51.15 -30.70 16.52
N LEU A 870 51.85 -31.80 16.79
CA LEU A 870 51.59 -32.65 17.96
C LEU A 870 52.90 -33.18 18.55
N LEU A 871 53.09 -33.03 19.85
CA LEU A 871 54.31 -33.49 20.52
C LEU A 871 54.38 -35.03 20.57
N GLN A 872 55.56 -35.61 20.33
CA GLN A 872 55.78 -37.04 20.46
C GLN A 872 55.41 -37.54 21.87
N GLY A 873 54.56 -38.57 21.94
CA GLY A 873 54.07 -39.18 23.17
C GLY A 873 52.90 -38.43 23.82
N ALA A 874 52.49 -37.27 23.29
CA ALA A 874 51.30 -36.56 23.75
C ALA A 874 50.02 -37.19 23.17
N MET A 875 48.98 -37.25 24.00
CA MET A 875 47.59 -37.46 23.58
C MET A 875 46.84 -36.15 23.83
N ALA A 876 46.59 -35.39 22.77
CA ALA A 876 46.06 -34.03 22.82
C ALA A 876 45.39 -33.66 21.49
N VAL A 877 44.62 -32.58 21.47
CA VAL A 877 44.26 -31.93 20.22
C VAL A 877 45.53 -31.27 19.65
N PRO A 878 45.86 -31.46 18.36
CA PRO A 878 46.94 -30.74 17.68
C PRO A 878 46.81 -29.21 17.76
N ILE A 879 47.89 -28.50 17.45
CA ILE A 879 47.96 -27.03 17.43
C ILE A 879 48.40 -26.54 16.03
N PRO A 880 47.68 -25.64 15.34
CA PRO A 880 46.37 -25.07 15.68
C PRO A 880 45.30 -26.15 15.90
N GLU A 881 44.14 -25.80 16.47
CA GLU A 881 43.11 -26.78 16.82
C GLU A 881 42.68 -27.61 15.59
N LEU A 882 42.77 -28.94 15.69
CA LEU A 882 42.22 -29.85 14.70
C LEU A 882 40.76 -30.16 15.06
N ARG A 883 39.83 -29.85 14.16
CA ARG A 883 38.38 -29.96 14.36
C ARG A 883 37.71 -30.49 13.10
N VAL A 884 36.72 -31.36 13.27
CA VAL A 884 35.73 -31.65 12.22
C VAL A 884 34.66 -30.58 12.27
N GLN A 885 34.35 -29.98 11.13
CA GLN A 885 33.24 -29.04 10.93
C GLN A 885 32.28 -29.60 9.88
N LEU A 886 30.98 -29.59 10.20
CA LEU A 886 29.90 -29.96 9.28
C LEU A 886 29.13 -28.73 8.79
N SER A 887 28.26 -28.90 7.79
CA SER A 887 27.49 -27.82 7.15
C SER A 887 26.28 -27.36 7.96
N SER A 888 25.74 -28.21 8.83
CA SER A 888 24.62 -27.87 9.71
C SER A 888 24.64 -28.72 10.99
N PRO A 889 23.95 -28.28 12.07
CA PRO A 889 23.81 -29.10 13.28
C PRO A 889 23.11 -30.43 13.01
N VAL A 890 23.67 -31.54 13.50
CA VAL A 890 23.13 -32.88 13.23
C VAL A 890 21.92 -33.21 14.11
N LEU A 891 20.92 -33.90 13.56
CA LEU A 891 19.68 -34.28 14.27
C LEU A 891 19.85 -35.47 15.24
N ALA A 892 20.96 -36.19 15.12
CA ALA A 892 21.37 -37.30 15.99
C ALA A 892 22.90 -37.32 16.09
N ASP A 893 23.47 -38.02 17.06
CA ASP A 893 24.93 -38.16 17.19
C ASP A 893 25.51 -38.83 15.92
N THR A 894 26.33 -38.10 15.17
CA THR A 894 26.88 -38.50 13.87
C THR A 894 28.35 -38.89 14.00
N PRO A 895 28.72 -40.17 13.78
CA PRO A 895 30.10 -40.62 13.82
C PRO A 895 30.84 -40.23 12.53
N ILE A 896 32.01 -39.62 12.67
CA ILE A 896 32.92 -39.26 11.58
C ILE A 896 34.10 -40.25 11.61
N ASP A 897 34.36 -40.94 10.50
CA ASP A 897 35.47 -41.90 10.39
C ASP A 897 36.82 -41.15 10.31
N LEU A 898 37.84 -41.64 11.01
CA LEU A 898 39.20 -41.09 10.99
C LEU A 898 40.21 -42.11 10.44
N LEU A 899 40.80 -41.76 9.30
CA LEU A 899 41.83 -42.55 8.60
C LEU A 899 43.22 -41.97 8.84
N TYR A 900 44.19 -42.83 9.12
CA TYR A 900 45.57 -42.46 9.43
C TYR A 900 46.51 -42.94 8.32
N GLU A 901 47.18 -42.02 7.62
CA GLU A 901 48.11 -42.35 6.52
C GLU A 901 49.31 -43.18 7.02
N ASP A 902 49.94 -42.75 8.11
CA ASP A 902 50.99 -43.49 8.80
C ASP A 902 50.71 -43.57 10.32
N PRO A 903 50.05 -44.66 10.77
CA PRO A 903 49.82 -44.94 12.19
C PRO A 903 51.08 -45.05 13.06
N THR A 904 52.28 -45.11 12.47
CA THR A 904 53.56 -45.12 13.19
C THR A 904 54.08 -43.72 13.50
N VAL A 905 53.54 -42.69 12.82
CA VAL A 905 53.78 -41.26 13.10
C VAL A 905 52.69 -40.71 14.01
N VAL A 906 51.42 -40.83 13.62
CA VAL A 906 50.25 -40.30 14.35
C VAL A 906 49.11 -41.32 14.38
N THR A 907 48.41 -41.44 15.50
CA THR A 907 47.26 -42.34 15.66
C THR A 907 46.19 -41.70 16.55
N GLY A 908 45.03 -42.32 16.69
CA GLY A 908 43.91 -41.78 17.47
C GLY A 908 42.70 -42.74 17.47
N PRO A 909 41.50 -42.24 17.79
CA PRO A 909 40.28 -43.05 17.73
C PRO A 909 39.91 -43.34 16.26
N ALA A 910 39.17 -44.42 16.03
CA ALA A 910 38.71 -44.77 14.67
C ALA A 910 37.57 -43.87 14.18
N THR A 911 36.79 -43.32 15.12
CA THR A 911 35.71 -42.35 14.86
C THR A 911 35.76 -41.21 15.86
N VAL A 912 35.14 -40.08 15.53
CA VAL A 912 34.78 -39.01 16.46
C VAL A 912 33.32 -38.62 16.24
N ASP A 913 32.56 -38.43 17.32
CA ASP A 913 31.12 -38.16 17.22
C ASP A 913 30.85 -36.65 17.28
N VAL A 914 30.14 -36.11 16.28
CA VAL A 914 29.49 -34.79 16.37
C VAL A 914 28.12 -35.02 17.03
N LEU A 915 27.83 -34.31 18.11
CA LEU A 915 26.65 -34.59 18.94
C LEU A 915 25.38 -33.95 18.37
N ALA A 916 24.22 -34.54 18.65
CA ALA A 916 22.92 -33.99 18.27
C ALA A 916 22.75 -32.53 18.71
N GLY A 917 22.36 -31.65 17.79
CA GLY A 917 22.27 -30.20 17.99
C GLY A 917 23.60 -29.45 17.92
N THR A 918 24.69 -30.09 17.48
CA THR A 918 25.99 -29.46 17.22
C THR A 918 26.47 -29.78 15.80
N ASP A 919 27.39 -28.96 15.28
CA ASP A 919 27.92 -29.02 13.92
C ASP A 919 29.41 -29.42 13.86
N SER A 920 30.09 -29.50 15.00
CA SER A 920 31.55 -29.57 15.03
C SER A 920 32.13 -30.22 16.28
N VAL A 921 33.31 -30.84 16.15
CA VAL A 921 33.99 -31.55 17.26
C VAL A 921 35.53 -31.49 17.14
N PRO A 922 36.26 -31.13 18.21
CA PRO A 922 37.73 -31.15 18.22
C PRO A 922 38.27 -32.59 18.29
N VAL A 923 39.35 -32.87 17.54
CA VAL A 923 39.90 -34.21 17.38
C VAL A 923 41.19 -34.41 18.18
N THR A 924 41.11 -35.23 19.22
CA THR A 924 42.26 -35.63 20.03
C THR A 924 43.05 -36.75 19.35
N LEU A 925 44.34 -36.50 19.08
CA LEU A 925 45.27 -37.44 18.46
C LEU A 925 46.40 -37.81 19.42
N THR A 926 47.17 -38.84 19.05
CA THR A 926 48.35 -39.32 19.75
C THR A 926 49.57 -39.28 18.84
N GLY A 927 50.60 -38.50 19.22
CA GLY A 927 51.88 -38.46 18.51
C GLY A 927 52.73 -39.68 18.87
N VAL A 928 53.12 -40.49 17.88
CA VAL A 928 53.81 -41.78 18.09
C VAL A 928 55.32 -41.65 17.87
N MET A 929 55.74 -41.15 16.70
CA MET A 929 57.14 -40.90 16.33
C MET A 929 57.26 -39.61 15.52
N PRO A 930 58.42 -38.92 15.56
CA PRO A 930 58.61 -37.69 14.80
C PRO A 930 58.52 -37.95 13.29
N GLY A 931 57.69 -37.18 12.60
CA GLY A 931 57.29 -37.43 11.22
C GLY A 931 56.17 -36.48 10.80
N THR A 932 55.77 -36.54 9.53
CA THR A 932 54.57 -35.85 9.04
C THR A 932 53.72 -36.89 8.34
N ALA A 933 52.44 -36.94 8.68
CA ALA A 933 51.47 -37.86 8.10
C ALA A 933 50.09 -37.19 8.11
N ASN A 934 49.29 -37.47 7.09
CA ASN A 934 47.94 -36.94 7.03
C ASN A 934 46.98 -37.78 7.88
N VAL A 935 46.00 -37.11 8.46
CA VAL A 935 44.79 -37.72 9.03
C VAL A 935 43.62 -37.25 8.19
N THR A 936 42.72 -38.15 7.83
CA THR A 936 41.57 -37.85 6.98
C THR A 936 40.28 -38.12 7.74
N ALA A 937 39.44 -37.10 7.89
CA ALA A 937 38.07 -37.26 8.33
C ALA A 937 37.20 -37.64 7.13
N GLN A 938 36.26 -38.57 7.33
CA GLN A 938 35.34 -39.04 6.30
C GLN A 938 33.90 -39.14 6.81
N LEU A 939 32.97 -38.59 6.02
CA LEU A 939 31.52 -38.71 6.19
C LEU A 939 30.89 -38.82 4.80
N ASP A 940 30.02 -39.80 4.60
CA ASP A 940 29.18 -39.99 3.39
C ASP A 940 29.89 -39.80 2.04
N GLY A 941 31.15 -40.26 1.97
CA GLY A 941 32.00 -40.22 0.77
C GLY A 941 32.88 -38.99 0.64
N VAL A 942 32.57 -37.89 1.34
CA VAL A 942 33.45 -36.72 1.46
C VAL A 942 34.61 -37.05 2.38
N ALA A 943 35.85 -36.72 1.97
CA ALA A 943 37.06 -37.04 2.71
C ALA A 943 38.02 -35.84 2.72
N ILE A 944 38.24 -35.24 3.90
CA ILE A 944 39.08 -34.04 4.07
C ILE A 944 40.29 -34.41 4.93
N ALA A 945 41.50 -34.03 4.48
CA ALA A 945 42.76 -34.44 5.08
C ALA A 945 43.54 -33.26 5.68
N ALA A 946 43.90 -33.37 6.95
CA ALA A 946 44.78 -32.45 7.66
C ALA A 946 46.20 -33.02 7.75
N SER A 947 47.22 -32.16 7.61
CA SER A 947 48.61 -32.60 7.73
C SER A 947 49.12 -32.46 9.16
N ILE A 948 49.45 -33.59 9.81
CA ILE A 948 49.91 -33.61 11.19
C ILE A 948 51.43 -33.81 11.25
N ARG A 949 52.15 -32.78 11.71
CA ARG A 949 53.56 -32.83 12.05
C ARG A 949 53.74 -33.29 13.50
N VAL A 950 54.15 -34.53 13.68
CA VAL A 950 54.61 -35.02 14.99
C VAL A 950 56.09 -34.65 15.17
N TYR A 951 56.42 -34.01 16.29
CA TYR A 951 57.77 -33.49 16.55
C TYR A 951 58.32 -33.97 17.91
N ASP A 952 59.64 -34.10 18.00
CA ASP A 952 60.38 -34.25 19.27
C ASP A 952 60.63 -32.85 19.88
N ASP A 953 60.41 -32.68 21.18
CA ASP A 953 60.66 -31.38 21.86
C ASP A 953 62.14 -30.97 21.84
N MET A 954 63.04 -31.88 21.48
CA MET A 954 64.46 -31.61 21.25
C MET A 954 64.79 -31.10 19.83
N GLU A 955 63.83 -31.05 18.90
CA GLU A 955 64.06 -30.51 17.55
C GLU A 955 64.36 -28.98 17.59
N PRO A 956 65.34 -28.49 16.82
CA PRO A 956 65.72 -27.08 16.84
C PRO A 956 64.61 -26.20 16.23
N ARG A 957 64.19 -25.19 16.97
CA ARG A 957 63.28 -24.14 16.48
C ARG A 957 64.08 -23.13 15.66
N THR A 958 63.52 -22.71 14.53
CA THR A 958 64.02 -21.64 13.67
C THR A 958 62.97 -20.53 13.63
N PRO A 959 63.34 -19.27 13.90
CA PRO A 959 62.40 -18.16 13.78
C PRO A 959 62.17 -17.82 12.30
N THR A 960 61.03 -17.20 12.01
CA THR A 960 60.71 -16.53 10.74
C THR A 960 59.97 -15.26 11.08
N LEU A 961 60.38 -14.13 10.51
CA LEU A 961 59.70 -12.85 10.69
C LEU A 961 58.62 -12.66 9.63
N VAL A 962 57.43 -12.26 10.08
CA VAL A 962 56.25 -12.03 9.24
C VAL A 962 55.65 -10.65 9.58
N PRO A 963 55.46 -9.75 8.60
CA PRO A 963 55.97 -9.84 7.22
C PRO A 963 57.51 -9.79 7.16
N SER A 964 58.09 -10.27 6.04
CA SER A 964 59.55 -10.23 5.80
C SER A 964 60.06 -8.85 5.33
N ALA A 965 59.16 -7.92 5.04
CA ALA A 965 59.43 -6.52 4.80
C ALA A 965 58.28 -5.69 5.40
N LEU A 966 58.61 -4.54 5.98
CA LEU A 966 57.68 -3.64 6.68
C LEU A 966 58.10 -2.20 6.40
N ALA A 967 57.28 -1.46 5.66
CA ALA A 967 57.43 0.00 5.56
C ALA A 967 56.76 0.64 6.78
N MET A 968 57.35 1.71 7.34
CA MET A 968 56.74 2.45 8.45
C MET A 968 57.09 3.95 8.44
N PRO A 969 56.17 4.84 8.88
CA PRO A 969 56.42 6.27 9.03
C PRO A 969 57.45 6.61 10.13
N LEU A 970 57.81 7.88 10.22
CA LEU A 970 58.61 8.43 11.33
C LEU A 970 57.83 8.48 12.65
N MET A 971 58.50 8.14 13.76
CA MET A 971 57.97 8.16 15.14
C MET A 971 56.71 7.30 15.40
N ASP A 972 56.57 6.20 14.67
CA ASP A 972 55.40 5.32 14.68
C ASP A 972 55.70 3.94 15.28
N MET A 973 54.68 3.10 15.44
CA MET A 973 54.77 1.72 15.93
C MET A 973 54.03 0.76 15.01
N ALA A 974 54.69 -0.31 14.59
CA ALA A 974 54.04 -1.41 13.88
C ALA A 974 54.56 -2.76 14.38
N ASP A 975 53.73 -3.79 14.28
CA ASP A 975 54.02 -5.10 14.83
C ASP A 975 54.66 -6.04 13.79
N LEU A 976 55.69 -6.77 14.24
CA LEU A 976 56.23 -7.93 13.54
C LEU A 976 55.88 -9.20 14.34
N THR A 977 55.52 -10.26 13.63
CA THR A 977 55.32 -11.58 14.24
C THR A 977 56.59 -12.42 14.05
N VAL A 978 57.14 -12.95 15.15
CA VAL A 978 58.02 -14.13 15.05
C VAL A 978 57.14 -15.37 15.00
N SER A 979 57.19 -16.09 13.88
CA SER A 979 56.67 -17.45 13.76
C SER A 979 57.81 -18.47 13.93
N LEU A 980 57.50 -19.65 14.49
CA LEU A 980 58.40 -20.77 14.65
C LEU A 980 57.99 -21.92 13.72
N ASN A 981 58.97 -22.63 13.18
CA ASN A 981 58.74 -23.85 12.39
C ASN A 981 58.16 -25.05 13.19
N LEU A 982 58.13 -24.95 14.52
CA LEU A 982 57.63 -25.95 15.47
C LEU A 982 57.13 -25.20 16.72
N PRO A 983 56.09 -25.69 17.43
CA PRO A 983 55.62 -25.05 18.65
C PRO A 983 56.74 -24.91 19.68
N ALA A 984 56.73 -23.82 20.44
CA ALA A 984 57.72 -23.57 21.48
C ALA A 984 57.71 -24.67 22.55
N PRO A 985 58.88 -25.04 23.13
CA PRO A 985 58.98 -26.10 24.12
C PRO A 985 58.31 -25.71 25.44
N ALA A 986 58.19 -26.66 26.37
CA ALA A 986 57.43 -26.49 27.63
C ALA A 986 57.86 -25.29 28.54
N GLY A 987 59.00 -24.64 28.27
CA GLY A 987 59.46 -23.43 28.95
C GLY A 987 59.24 -22.12 28.19
N GLY A 988 58.60 -22.16 27.01
CA GLY A 988 58.63 -21.09 26.01
C GLY A 988 59.92 -21.07 25.19
N GLN A 989 59.89 -20.31 24.09
CA GLN A 989 61.05 -20.07 23.23
C GLN A 989 61.36 -18.56 23.23
N VAL A 990 62.45 -18.18 23.91
CA VAL A 990 63.03 -16.85 23.78
C VAL A 990 63.71 -16.75 22.42
N VAL A 991 63.39 -15.69 21.68
CA VAL A 991 63.99 -15.34 20.40
C VAL A 991 64.69 -14.01 20.60
N ASP A 992 66.01 -14.01 20.45
CA ASP A 992 66.82 -12.79 20.55
C ASP A 992 66.54 -11.92 19.31
N LEU A 993 66.35 -10.62 19.52
CA LEU A 993 66.06 -9.66 18.44
C LEU A 993 67.16 -8.62 18.39
N THR A 994 67.69 -8.36 17.19
CA THR A 994 68.68 -7.32 16.93
C THR A 994 68.29 -6.49 15.73
N ILE A 995 68.62 -5.20 15.72
CA ILE A 995 68.38 -4.30 14.60
C ILE A 995 69.68 -3.62 14.17
N ALA A 996 69.90 -3.46 12.86
CA ALA A 996 71.10 -2.85 12.29
C ALA A 996 70.78 -2.03 11.03
N PRO A 997 71.24 -0.76 10.91
CA PRO A 997 72.18 -0.05 11.79
C PRO A 997 71.67 0.36 13.19
N GLY A 998 70.37 0.25 13.47
CA GLY A 998 69.73 0.62 14.74
C GLY A 998 69.71 2.13 14.99
N ALA A 999 69.63 2.93 13.94
CA ALA A 999 69.63 4.39 13.98
C ALA A 999 68.22 4.98 13.92
N CYS A 1000 67.32 4.37 13.14
CA CYS A 1000 66.01 4.92 12.78
C CYS A 1000 64.82 4.06 13.24
N ALA A 1001 65.05 2.85 13.75
CA ALA A 1001 64.04 2.08 14.49
C ALA A 1001 64.64 1.34 15.68
N THR A 1002 63.77 0.86 16.57
CA THR A 1002 64.12 0.08 17.76
C THR A 1002 63.17 -1.11 17.91
N VAL A 1003 63.69 -2.19 18.49
CA VAL A 1003 62.96 -3.41 18.82
C VAL A 1003 63.28 -3.83 20.26
N PRO A 1004 62.40 -4.56 20.97
CA PRO A 1004 62.76 -5.21 22.23
C PRO A 1004 63.94 -6.15 22.01
N ALA A 1005 64.78 -6.36 23.03
CA ALA A 1005 65.99 -7.20 22.90
C ALA A 1005 65.69 -8.70 22.65
N SER A 1006 64.45 -9.13 22.94
CA SER A 1006 63.97 -10.49 22.70
C SER A 1006 62.44 -10.52 22.79
N VAL A 1007 61.81 -11.44 22.07
CA VAL A 1007 60.39 -11.83 22.25
C VAL A 1007 60.33 -13.26 22.76
N ASN A 1008 59.31 -13.61 23.55
CA ASN A 1008 59.14 -14.95 24.09
C ASN A 1008 57.85 -15.59 23.56
N VAL A 1009 57.99 -16.56 22.66
CA VAL A 1009 56.89 -17.43 22.23
C VAL A 1009 56.52 -18.34 23.40
N LEU A 1010 55.26 -18.28 23.84
CA LEU A 1010 54.80 -19.05 25.01
C LEU A 1010 54.81 -20.55 24.71
N ALA A 1011 54.92 -21.38 25.75
CA ALA A 1011 54.99 -22.84 25.60
C ALA A 1011 53.79 -23.36 24.80
N SER A 1012 54.05 -24.22 23.81
CA SER A 1012 53.07 -24.76 22.86
C SER A 1012 52.50 -23.76 21.83
N GLU A 1013 52.86 -22.48 21.87
CA GLU A 1013 52.51 -21.53 20.80
C GLU A 1013 53.46 -21.65 19.61
N LEU A 1014 52.96 -21.30 18.42
CA LEU A 1014 53.75 -21.22 17.18
C LEU A 1014 54.34 -19.83 16.94
N SER A 1015 53.79 -18.77 17.52
CA SER A 1015 54.22 -17.41 17.24
C SER A 1015 54.12 -16.47 18.45
N ALA A 1016 54.79 -15.32 18.34
CA ALA A 1016 54.58 -14.17 19.22
C ALA A 1016 54.80 -12.87 18.46
N VAL A 1017 53.95 -11.89 18.77
CA VAL A 1017 54.02 -10.54 18.22
C VAL A 1017 55.00 -9.69 19.04
N PHE A 1018 55.76 -8.83 18.38
CA PHE A 1018 56.55 -7.78 19.01
C PHE A 1018 56.52 -6.49 18.20
N THR A 1019 56.47 -5.37 18.90
CA THR A 1019 56.40 -4.06 18.28
C THR A 1019 57.78 -3.55 17.87
N VAL A 1020 57.86 -3.03 16.65
CA VAL A 1020 58.95 -2.21 16.11
C VAL A 1020 58.54 -0.75 16.27
N THR A 1021 59.41 0.10 16.81
CA THR A 1021 59.15 1.53 17.02
C THR A 1021 60.15 2.37 16.24
N SER A 1022 59.69 3.20 15.31
CA SER A 1022 60.56 4.08 14.52
C SER A 1022 60.93 5.36 15.27
N GLY A 1023 61.99 6.02 14.79
CA GLY A 1023 62.50 7.29 15.30
C GLY A 1023 62.24 8.43 14.32
N ALA A 1024 62.91 9.57 14.57
CA ALA A 1024 62.82 10.76 13.72
C ALA A 1024 63.93 10.81 12.64
N CYS A 1025 64.21 9.68 11.98
CA CYS A 1025 65.07 9.64 10.80
C CYS A 1025 64.64 8.55 9.81
N GLU A 1026 64.98 8.77 8.54
CA GLU A 1026 64.78 7.79 7.46
C GLU A 1026 65.93 6.78 7.40
N GLY A 1027 65.59 5.54 7.06
CA GLY A 1027 66.57 4.52 6.71
C GLY A 1027 65.99 3.11 6.70
N ASP A 1028 66.59 2.27 5.87
CA ASP A 1028 66.40 0.82 5.94
C ASP A 1028 67.12 0.26 7.18
N GLU A 1029 66.38 -0.48 7.98
CA GLU A 1029 66.79 -1.16 9.19
C GLU A 1029 66.57 -2.66 9.05
N LEU A 1030 67.59 -3.48 9.28
CA LEU A 1030 67.45 -4.93 9.22
C LEU A 1030 67.15 -5.46 10.63
N VAL A 1031 65.93 -5.96 10.85
CA VAL A 1031 65.56 -6.67 12.09
C VAL A 1031 65.87 -8.15 11.92
N THR A 1032 66.82 -8.65 12.70
CA THR A 1032 67.18 -10.07 12.75
C THR A 1032 66.61 -10.71 14.01
N ALA A 1033 65.78 -11.74 13.84
CA ALA A 1033 65.35 -12.65 14.89
C ALA A 1033 66.26 -13.89 14.94
N ALA A 1034 66.72 -14.27 16.13
CA ALA A 1034 67.72 -15.32 16.31
C ALA A 1034 67.35 -16.34 17.41
N ILE A 1035 67.55 -17.63 17.08
CA ILE A 1035 67.54 -18.73 18.04
C ILE A 1035 68.89 -19.45 17.90
N GLY A 1036 69.86 -19.07 18.73
CA GLY A 1036 71.22 -19.59 18.65
C GLY A 1036 71.86 -19.27 17.29
N PRO A 1037 72.21 -20.28 16.45
CA PRO A 1037 72.76 -20.05 15.11
C PRO A 1037 71.71 -19.88 14.00
N ALA A 1038 70.42 -20.08 14.29
CA ALA A 1038 69.34 -19.90 13.31
C ALA A 1038 68.84 -18.46 13.34
N THR A 1039 68.77 -17.80 12.18
CA THR A 1039 68.35 -16.40 12.05
C THR A 1039 67.33 -16.22 10.94
N SER A 1040 66.41 -15.27 11.12
CA SER A 1040 65.54 -14.74 10.07
C SER A 1040 65.63 -13.21 10.10
N ASP A 1041 65.69 -12.60 8.93
CA ASP A 1041 65.72 -11.15 8.78
C ASP A 1041 64.38 -10.63 8.25
N ALA A 1042 63.98 -9.44 8.69
CA ALA A 1042 62.96 -8.61 8.04
C ALA A 1042 63.55 -7.24 7.75
N LEU A 1043 63.24 -6.70 6.57
CA LEU A 1043 63.61 -5.34 6.19
C LEU A 1043 62.56 -4.36 6.71
N VAL A 1044 62.94 -3.47 7.62
CA VAL A 1044 62.09 -2.37 8.10
C VAL A 1044 62.54 -1.08 7.41
N SER A 1045 61.75 -0.60 6.46
CA SER A 1045 62.04 0.66 5.76
C SER A 1045 61.35 1.81 6.47
N VAL A 1046 62.10 2.58 7.25
CA VAL A 1046 61.61 3.81 7.88
C VAL A 1046 61.75 4.95 6.87
N VAL A 1047 60.64 5.60 6.53
CA VAL A 1047 60.60 6.66 5.49
C VAL A 1047 59.99 7.94 6.03
N ASP A 1048 60.52 9.10 5.60
CA ASP A 1048 59.83 10.40 5.63
C ASP A 1048 58.93 10.46 4.39
N ALA A 1049 58.13 9.40 4.23
CA ALA A 1049 56.85 9.57 3.58
C ALA A 1049 56.10 10.64 4.39
N PRO A 1050 55.18 11.39 3.77
CA PRO A 1050 54.08 11.90 4.58
C PRO A 1050 53.54 10.71 5.39
N ALA A 1051 53.01 10.96 6.59
CA ALA A 1051 52.05 10.00 7.10
C ALA A 1051 51.04 9.72 5.96
N PHE A 1052 50.56 8.49 5.83
CA PHE A 1052 49.31 8.26 5.11
C PHE A 1052 48.19 8.36 6.17
N PRO A 1053 47.67 9.57 6.51
CA PRO A 1053 46.48 9.71 7.35
C PRO A 1053 45.22 9.59 6.49
N THR A 1054 45.27 8.84 5.39
CA THR A 1054 44.27 8.90 4.33
C THR A 1054 43.51 7.59 4.23
N LEU A 1055 42.23 7.69 4.58
CA LEU A 1055 41.18 7.04 3.84
C LEU A 1055 41.31 7.42 2.36
N ILE A 1056 41.13 6.48 1.45
CA ILE A 1056 41.18 6.72 -0.01
C ILE A 1056 39.93 6.18 -0.68
N ILE A 1057 39.53 6.74 -1.81
CA ILE A 1057 38.48 6.20 -2.67
C ILE A 1057 39.11 5.05 -3.47
N ALA A 1058 38.54 3.86 -3.34
CA ALA A 1058 39.03 2.65 -3.99
C ALA A 1058 38.30 2.36 -5.30
N GLU A 1059 37.00 2.63 -5.37
CA GLU A 1059 36.14 2.34 -6.51
C GLU A 1059 34.84 3.16 -6.44
N VAL A 1060 34.35 3.65 -7.58
CA VAL A 1060 33.09 4.42 -7.71
C VAL A 1060 32.26 3.86 -8.86
N TYR A 1061 30.96 3.71 -8.64
CA TYR A 1061 29.97 3.27 -9.62
C TYR A 1061 28.84 4.30 -9.75
N TYR A 1062 28.71 4.89 -10.95
CA TYR A 1062 27.87 6.09 -11.23
C TYR A 1062 27.08 5.99 -12.56
N ASP A 1063 27.07 4.83 -13.22
CA ASP A 1063 26.40 4.66 -14.53
C ASP A 1063 25.69 3.30 -14.55
N HIS A 1064 24.49 3.26 -13.94
CA HIS A 1064 23.61 2.08 -13.96
C HIS A 1064 22.71 2.06 -15.21
N THR A 1065 22.40 0.86 -15.71
CA THR A 1065 21.56 0.72 -16.91
C THR A 1065 20.06 0.88 -16.63
N ASN A 1066 19.49 2.01 -17.06
CA ASN A 1066 18.05 2.31 -17.21
C ASN A 1066 17.26 2.80 -16.00
N MET A 1067 17.80 2.86 -14.78
CA MET A 1067 17.19 3.60 -13.66
C MET A 1067 18.25 4.31 -12.84
N ASP A 1068 18.02 5.59 -12.58
CA ASP A 1068 18.79 6.42 -11.65
C ASP A 1068 18.21 6.25 -10.22
N ASP A 1069 18.87 6.79 -9.20
CA ASP A 1069 18.37 6.93 -7.80
C ASP A 1069 18.59 5.78 -6.78
N MET A 1070 19.06 4.56 -7.10
CA MET A 1070 19.17 3.48 -6.07
C MET A 1070 20.35 2.48 -6.15
N PHE A 1071 21.22 2.53 -7.17
CA PHE A 1071 22.25 1.51 -7.43
C PHE A 1071 23.70 2.04 -7.43
N GLU A 1072 23.87 3.33 -7.17
CA GLU A 1072 25.17 4.00 -7.15
C GLU A 1072 25.92 3.76 -5.85
N TRP A 1073 27.26 3.73 -5.90
CA TRP A 1073 28.08 3.54 -4.70
C TRP A 1073 29.52 4.04 -4.80
N VAL A 1074 30.07 4.33 -3.63
CA VAL A 1074 31.45 4.75 -3.39
C VAL A 1074 32.09 3.82 -2.37
N LYS A 1075 33.24 3.24 -2.71
CA LYS A 1075 34.04 2.38 -1.84
C LYS A 1075 35.24 3.16 -1.29
N ILE A 1076 35.38 3.19 0.02
CA ILE A 1076 36.47 3.85 0.75
C ILE A 1076 37.38 2.76 1.34
N TYR A 1077 38.70 2.88 1.20
CA TYR A 1077 39.68 1.98 1.82
C TYR A 1077 40.45 2.70 2.94
N ASN A 1078 40.63 2.03 4.08
CA ASN A 1078 41.42 2.55 5.19
C ASN A 1078 42.88 2.08 5.11
N GLY A 1079 43.72 2.89 4.44
CA GLY A 1079 45.17 2.71 4.40
C GLY A 1079 45.91 3.10 5.69
N THR A 1080 45.23 3.63 6.71
CA THR A 1080 45.87 4.01 7.98
C THR A 1080 46.15 2.78 8.84
N GLY A 1081 47.14 2.87 9.73
CA GLY A 1081 47.54 1.78 10.64
C GLY A 1081 46.58 1.49 11.81
N ALA A 1082 45.38 2.08 11.83
CA ALA A 1082 44.39 1.93 12.90
C ALA A 1082 42.95 2.01 12.37
N PRO A 1083 41.93 1.58 13.14
CA PRO A 1083 40.54 1.84 12.79
C PRO A 1083 40.23 3.34 12.77
N VAL A 1084 39.48 3.79 11.76
CA VAL A 1084 39.06 5.19 11.58
C VAL A 1084 37.55 5.30 11.80
N ASP A 1085 37.16 6.34 12.53
CA ASP A 1085 35.77 6.75 12.74
C ASP A 1085 35.38 7.75 11.63
N LEU A 1086 34.32 7.45 10.90
CA LEU A 1086 33.88 8.24 9.75
C LEU A 1086 32.98 9.43 10.14
N SER A 1087 32.54 9.56 11.40
CA SER A 1087 31.58 10.58 11.86
C SER A 1087 32.04 12.05 11.81
N GLY A 1088 33.22 12.32 11.25
CA GLY A 1088 33.73 13.66 10.93
C GLY A 1088 34.20 13.82 9.48
N HIS A 1089 33.87 12.87 8.61
CA HIS A 1089 34.22 12.84 7.19
C HIS A 1089 32.96 12.96 6.33
N SER A 1090 33.12 13.41 5.09
CA SER A 1090 32.00 13.56 4.14
C SER A 1090 32.43 13.28 2.70
N LEU A 1091 31.50 12.81 1.87
CA LEU A 1091 31.64 12.79 0.42
C LEU A 1091 31.04 14.06 -0.21
N GLY A 1092 31.61 14.50 -1.33
CA GLY A 1092 31.04 15.52 -2.20
C GLY A 1092 31.33 15.23 -3.66
N TRP A 1093 30.42 15.60 -4.56
CA TRP A 1093 30.51 15.26 -5.99
C TRP A 1093 30.04 16.38 -6.93
N GLY A 1094 30.38 16.21 -8.21
CA GLY A 1094 29.94 17.05 -9.34
C GLY A 1094 30.91 18.16 -9.76
N GLY A 1095 30.73 18.60 -11.01
CA GLY A 1095 31.75 19.24 -11.85
C GLY A 1095 31.99 20.73 -11.65
N THR A 1096 32.08 21.23 -10.41
CA THR A 1096 32.58 22.60 -10.15
C THR A 1096 33.37 22.71 -8.85
N ASP A 1097 32.82 22.23 -7.74
CA ASP A 1097 33.39 22.42 -6.40
C ASP A 1097 32.95 21.34 -5.39
N TYR A 1098 32.52 20.17 -5.89
CA TYR A 1098 32.00 19.05 -5.09
C TYR A 1098 30.70 19.35 -4.31
N THR A 1099 29.96 20.41 -4.67
CA THR A 1099 28.69 20.79 -4.01
C THR A 1099 27.42 20.45 -4.79
N TYR A 1100 27.51 19.68 -5.89
CA TYR A 1100 26.30 19.25 -6.62
C TYR A 1100 25.45 18.30 -5.76
N GLY A 1101 26.12 17.39 -5.05
CA GLY A 1101 25.58 16.68 -3.90
C GLY A 1101 26.69 16.42 -2.87
N THR A 1102 26.30 16.22 -1.61
CA THR A 1102 27.20 16.04 -0.48
C THR A 1102 26.57 15.13 0.58
N LEU A 1103 27.36 14.28 1.24
CA LEU A 1103 26.89 13.28 2.20
C LEU A 1103 27.83 13.20 3.41
N ASP A 1104 27.30 13.33 4.63
CA ASP A 1104 28.05 13.06 5.86
C ASP A 1104 28.20 11.54 6.06
N LEU A 1105 29.41 11.10 6.42
CA LEU A 1105 29.71 9.69 6.66
C LEU A 1105 29.55 9.32 8.14
N SER A 1106 29.31 8.04 8.40
CA SER A 1106 29.23 7.48 9.76
C SER A 1106 29.71 6.03 9.77
N GLY A 1107 30.08 5.52 10.95
CA GLY A 1107 30.59 4.15 11.11
C GLY A 1107 32.11 4.07 11.34
N MET A 1108 32.61 2.84 11.39
CA MET A 1108 34.01 2.52 11.68
C MET A 1108 34.57 1.60 10.58
N VAL A 1109 35.77 1.90 10.10
CA VAL A 1109 36.50 1.05 9.15
C VAL A 1109 37.85 0.65 9.74
N ASN A 1110 38.17 -0.65 9.84
CA ASN A 1110 39.45 -1.09 10.41
C ASN A 1110 40.62 -0.87 9.44
N SER A 1111 41.84 -0.91 9.97
CA SER A 1111 43.06 -0.83 9.15
C SER A 1111 43.10 -1.96 8.12
N GLY A 1112 43.25 -1.61 6.83
CA GLY A 1112 43.27 -2.56 5.72
C GLY A 1112 41.91 -3.09 5.28
N GLU A 1113 40.81 -2.55 5.82
CA GLU A 1113 39.44 -2.87 5.38
C GLU A 1113 38.86 -1.76 4.49
N CYS A 1114 37.72 -2.07 3.86
CA CYS A 1114 36.97 -1.16 3.01
C CYS A 1114 35.62 -0.85 3.68
N PHE A 1115 35.05 0.29 3.34
CA PHE A 1115 33.75 0.78 3.78
C PHE A 1115 32.94 1.20 2.55
N LEU A 1116 31.73 0.69 2.41
CA LEU A 1116 30.91 0.84 1.20
C LEU A 1116 29.67 1.69 1.46
N VAL A 1117 29.55 2.77 0.71
CA VAL A 1117 28.50 3.80 0.85
C VAL A 1117 27.65 3.85 -0.41
N GLY A 1118 26.34 3.74 -0.29
CA GLY A 1118 25.42 3.85 -1.43
C GLY A 1118 24.15 3.01 -1.29
N GLY A 1119 23.48 2.76 -2.42
CA GLY A 1119 22.26 1.96 -2.47
C GLY A 1119 20.96 2.76 -2.28
N PRO A 1120 19.97 2.25 -1.52
CA PRO A 1120 20.03 1.06 -0.65
C PRO A 1120 20.04 -0.28 -1.41
N ASN A 1121 19.86 -0.28 -2.73
CA ASN A 1121 19.80 -1.49 -3.54
C ASN A 1121 21.15 -1.86 -4.16
N GLY A 1122 21.36 -3.16 -4.35
CA GLY A 1122 22.48 -3.72 -5.09
C GLY A 1122 21.99 -4.78 -6.07
N ASP A 1123 22.55 -4.79 -7.27
CA ASP A 1123 22.19 -5.70 -8.37
C ASP A 1123 23.42 -6.22 -9.12
N ALA A 1124 23.21 -7.13 -10.07
CA ALA A 1124 24.29 -7.73 -10.84
C ALA A 1124 25.07 -6.71 -11.71
N ALA A 1125 24.45 -5.61 -12.15
CA ALA A 1125 25.12 -4.57 -12.93
C ALA A 1125 26.00 -3.65 -12.07
N SER A 1126 25.64 -3.45 -10.79
CA SER A 1126 26.43 -2.75 -9.77
C SER A 1126 27.38 -3.69 -8.99
N GLY A 1127 27.35 -5.00 -9.28
CA GLY A 1127 28.30 -6.00 -8.80
C GLY A 1127 27.87 -6.81 -7.56
N PHE A 1128 26.59 -6.73 -7.16
CA PHE A 1128 26.03 -7.45 -6.01
C PHE A 1128 25.16 -8.66 -6.42
N PRO A 1129 25.29 -9.81 -5.73
CA PRO A 1129 24.36 -10.92 -5.84
C PRO A 1129 23.18 -10.76 -4.85
N ALA A 1130 22.26 -9.84 -5.16
CA ALA A 1130 20.98 -9.60 -4.49
C ALA A 1130 21.00 -9.22 -2.98
N GLY A 1131 20.68 -7.96 -2.67
CA GLY A 1131 20.38 -7.47 -1.31
C GLY A 1131 21.19 -6.23 -0.89
N PRO A 1132 20.78 -5.52 0.18
CA PRO A 1132 21.54 -4.39 0.72
C PRO A 1132 22.82 -4.89 1.41
N MET A 1133 23.97 -4.51 0.89
CA MET A 1133 25.30 -4.91 1.39
C MET A 1133 26.23 -3.70 1.62
N PHE A 1134 25.64 -2.57 2.00
CA PHE A 1134 26.35 -1.30 2.27
C PHE A 1134 26.63 -1.15 3.76
N ASP A 1135 27.81 -0.65 4.11
CA ASP A 1135 28.16 -0.31 5.50
C ASP A 1135 27.46 0.99 5.94
N GLN A 1136 27.16 1.88 4.98
CA GLN A 1136 26.22 2.99 5.14
C GLN A 1136 25.29 3.03 3.90
N ALA A 1137 24.03 2.63 4.07
CA ALA A 1137 23.04 2.62 3.01
C ALA A 1137 22.45 4.02 2.79
N GLU A 1138 22.70 4.63 1.63
CA GLU A 1138 22.34 6.02 1.32
C GLU A 1138 21.99 6.17 -0.16
N VAL A 1139 20.97 6.97 -0.46
CA VAL A 1139 20.66 7.41 -1.83
C VAL A 1139 21.45 8.68 -2.12
N PHE A 1140 22.24 8.69 -3.20
CA PHE A 1140 22.93 9.90 -3.65
C PHE A 1140 21.91 10.87 -4.26
N THR A 1141 21.48 11.89 -3.50
CA THR A 1141 20.55 12.92 -4.01
C THR A 1141 21.23 14.30 -4.06
N PRO A 1142 21.45 14.88 -5.25
CA PRO A 1142 21.29 14.30 -6.59
C PRO A 1142 22.34 13.21 -6.90
N ASN A 1143 22.09 12.37 -7.90
CA ASN A 1143 22.95 11.22 -8.26
C ASN A 1143 24.38 11.60 -8.69
N LEU A 1144 25.27 10.61 -8.71
CA LEU A 1144 26.67 10.75 -9.15
C LEU A 1144 26.72 11.03 -10.66
N GLN A 1145 27.21 12.21 -11.04
CA GLN A 1145 27.12 12.65 -12.42
C GLN A 1145 28.08 11.90 -13.34
N ASN A 1146 27.61 11.49 -14.52
CA ASN A 1146 28.45 11.10 -15.66
C ASN A 1146 28.90 12.37 -16.43
N SER A 1147 30.16 12.43 -16.87
CA SER A 1147 30.73 13.70 -17.28
C SER A 1147 30.24 14.22 -18.64
N GLY A 1148 30.07 15.55 -18.69
CA GLY A 1148 29.57 16.27 -19.85
C GLY A 1148 30.67 16.71 -20.81
N THR A 1149 30.79 18.03 -21.01
CA THR A 1149 31.88 18.62 -21.82
C THR A 1149 33.16 18.91 -21.04
N ALA A 1150 33.08 18.81 -19.70
CA ALA A 1150 34.15 18.87 -18.73
C ALA A 1150 33.93 17.73 -17.72
N GLY A 1151 34.98 17.35 -16.99
CA GLY A 1151 34.98 16.22 -16.08
C GLY A 1151 34.16 16.46 -14.82
N ASP A 1152 33.59 15.38 -14.31
CA ASP A 1152 32.96 15.31 -12.99
C ASP A 1152 33.89 14.56 -12.03
N ALA A 1153 33.57 14.56 -10.75
CA ALA A 1153 34.42 13.92 -9.74
C ALA A 1153 33.63 13.56 -8.48
N VAL A 1154 34.18 12.61 -7.73
CA VAL A 1154 33.79 12.28 -6.35
C VAL A 1154 35.02 12.50 -5.46
N ALA A 1155 34.83 13.14 -4.32
CA ALA A 1155 35.89 13.43 -3.36
C ALA A 1155 35.49 13.16 -1.91
N LEU A 1156 36.48 12.78 -1.12
CA LEU A 1156 36.38 12.52 0.32
C LEU A 1156 37.03 13.68 1.09
N PHE A 1157 36.40 14.10 2.20
CA PHE A 1157 36.83 15.27 3.00
C PHE A 1157 36.91 14.95 4.50
N ASP A 1158 37.73 15.71 5.24
CA ASP A 1158 37.86 15.70 6.71
C ASP A 1158 37.02 16.78 7.42
N VAL A 1159 35.96 17.23 6.76
CA VAL A 1159 34.98 18.19 7.27
C VAL A 1159 33.57 17.61 7.12
N ALA A 1160 32.58 18.23 7.77
CA ALA A 1160 31.18 17.91 7.52
C ALA A 1160 30.75 18.40 6.13
N ALA A 1161 29.79 17.72 5.50
CA ALA A 1161 29.25 17.98 4.17
C ALA A 1161 28.89 19.46 3.95
N ALA A 1162 28.23 20.08 4.94
CA ALA A 1162 27.85 21.50 4.92
C ALA A 1162 29.02 22.51 4.93
N ALA A 1163 30.28 22.04 5.03
CA ALA A 1163 31.50 22.84 4.96
C ALA A 1163 32.33 22.62 3.66
N ILE A 1164 31.85 21.77 2.74
CA ILE A 1164 32.43 21.62 1.40
C ILE A 1164 32.21 22.92 0.59
N GLY A 1165 33.16 23.25 -0.29
CA GLY A 1165 33.07 24.39 -1.20
C GLY A 1165 34.36 24.65 -1.98
N PRO A 1166 34.42 25.71 -2.82
CA PRO A 1166 35.47 25.93 -3.84
C PRO A 1166 36.94 26.05 -3.38
N ALA A 1167 37.20 25.99 -2.08
CA ALA A 1167 38.55 26.08 -1.50
C ALA A 1167 38.80 24.99 -0.44
N THR A 1168 37.85 24.07 -0.25
CA THR A 1168 38.02 22.89 0.60
C THR A 1168 38.86 21.90 -0.19
N VAL A 1169 39.99 21.49 0.38
CA VAL A 1169 40.91 20.52 -0.25
C VAL A 1169 40.46 19.12 0.16
N PRO A 1170 40.26 18.18 -0.77
CA PRO A 1170 39.89 16.82 -0.42
C PRO A 1170 41.05 16.06 0.23
N LEU A 1171 40.70 15.04 1.02
CA LEU A 1171 41.64 14.01 1.47
C LEU A 1171 42.09 13.12 0.31
N ASP A 1172 41.13 12.80 -0.57
CA ASP A 1172 41.33 12.03 -1.80
C ASP A 1172 40.19 12.35 -2.78
N ALA A 1173 40.47 12.28 -4.08
CA ALA A 1173 39.50 12.59 -5.13
C ALA A 1173 39.77 11.76 -6.39
N VAL A 1174 38.71 11.42 -7.11
CA VAL A 1174 38.78 10.82 -8.45
C VAL A 1174 38.06 11.70 -9.45
N ILE A 1175 38.82 12.24 -10.42
CA ILE A 1175 38.32 13.13 -11.46
C ILE A 1175 38.22 12.36 -12.77
N TYR A 1176 37.01 12.23 -13.31
CA TYR A 1176 36.74 11.46 -14.51
C TYR A 1176 36.12 12.30 -15.62
N GLY A 1177 36.46 12.00 -16.87
CA GLY A 1177 35.87 12.64 -18.05
C GLY A 1177 36.84 13.10 -19.14
N PRO A 1178 36.48 14.14 -19.93
CA PRO A 1178 37.31 14.58 -21.07
C PRO A 1178 38.43 15.56 -20.72
N ASN A 1179 38.27 16.37 -19.66
CA ASN A 1179 39.22 17.41 -19.19
C ASN A 1179 38.74 18.02 -17.87
N ASN A 1180 39.64 18.56 -17.04
CA ASN A 1180 39.30 19.34 -15.84
C ASN A 1180 39.40 20.86 -16.11
N ASP A 1181 38.75 21.36 -17.18
CA ASP A 1181 38.75 22.80 -17.51
C ASP A 1181 37.89 23.63 -16.51
N ASN A 1182 37.06 22.96 -15.72
CA ASN A 1182 36.28 23.47 -14.59
C ASN A 1182 37.11 23.71 -13.32
N GLY A 1183 38.24 23.03 -13.14
CA GLY A 1183 39.22 23.33 -12.10
C GLY A 1183 38.95 22.68 -10.74
N LEU A 1184 38.33 21.50 -10.73
CA LEU A 1184 38.16 20.64 -9.56
C LEU A 1184 39.50 20.39 -8.87
N LEU A 1185 39.53 20.48 -7.54
CA LEU A 1185 40.75 20.35 -6.75
C LEU A 1185 41.09 18.87 -6.50
N ASP A 1186 42.35 18.50 -6.71
CA ASP A 1186 42.93 17.25 -6.23
C ASP A 1186 43.34 17.33 -4.75
N GLU A 1187 43.83 16.23 -4.18
CA GLU A 1187 44.32 16.12 -2.81
C GLU A 1187 45.55 17.01 -2.52
N THR A 1188 46.17 17.57 -3.56
CA THR A 1188 47.25 18.56 -3.42
C THR A 1188 46.72 20.00 -3.25
N GLY A 1189 45.41 20.20 -3.38
CA GLY A 1189 44.75 21.51 -3.34
C GLY A 1189 45.02 22.34 -4.59
N MET A 1190 45.33 21.70 -5.71
CA MET A 1190 45.48 22.32 -7.03
C MET A 1190 44.44 21.76 -7.99
N ALA A 1191 44.20 22.42 -9.13
CA ALA A 1191 43.31 21.86 -10.14
C ALA A 1191 43.91 20.55 -10.69
N GLY A 1192 43.24 19.44 -10.41
CA GLY A 1192 43.73 18.09 -10.69
C GLY A 1192 43.82 17.78 -12.19
N VAL A 1193 44.57 16.73 -12.52
CA VAL A 1193 44.46 16.09 -13.84
C VAL A 1193 43.25 15.17 -13.85
N VAL A 1194 42.73 14.85 -15.03
CA VAL A 1194 41.75 13.76 -15.16
C VAL A 1194 42.47 12.44 -14.94
N ASP A 1195 41.97 11.63 -14.02
CA ASP A 1195 42.49 10.32 -13.66
C ASP A 1195 42.11 9.24 -14.66
N VAL A 1196 40.85 9.29 -15.13
CA VAL A 1196 40.25 8.27 -16.00
C VAL A 1196 39.19 8.88 -16.93
N ALA A 1197 38.96 8.26 -18.09
CA ALA A 1197 37.82 8.64 -18.94
C ALA A 1197 36.51 8.09 -18.34
N ASP A 1198 35.37 8.59 -18.82
CA ASP A 1198 34.06 8.10 -18.36
C ASP A 1198 33.92 6.58 -18.51
N ALA A 1199 33.52 5.92 -17.42
CA ALA A 1199 33.05 4.56 -17.45
C ALA A 1199 31.76 4.48 -18.29
N PRO A 1200 31.61 3.46 -19.16
CA PRO A 1200 30.34 3.18 -19.79
C PRO A 1200 29.40 2.46 -18.79
N ALA A 1201 28.09 2.58 -19.00
CA ALA A 1201 27.07 1.91 -18.22
C ALA A 1201 27.40 0.45 -17.84
N ALA A 1202 27.09 0.10 -16.59
CA ALA A 1202 27.46 -1.13 -15.89
C ALA A 1202 28.98 -1.33 -15.68
N SER A 1203 29.78 -0.26 -15.68
CA SER A 1203 31.20 -0.26 -15.30
C SER A 1203 31.48 0.74 -14.18
N SER A 1204 32.44 0.44 -13.32
CA SER A 1204 32.96 1.36 -12.29
C SER A 1204 34.26 2.02 -12.75
N VAL A 1205 34.69 3.06 -12.05
CA VAL A 1205 36.10 3.50 -12.04
C VAL A 1205 36.77 2.93 -10.79
N ARG A 1206 37.92 2.27 -10.95
CA ARG A 1206 38.61 1.52 -9.87
C ARG A 1206 40.09 1.87 -9.81
N LEU A 1207 40.58 2.15 -8.61
CA LEU A 1207 42.01 2.33 -8.33
C LEU A 1207 42.74 1.00 -8.51
N GLN A 1208 43.85 1.01 -9.24
CA GLN A 1208 44.66 -0.16 -9.54
C GLN A 1208 45.82 -0.31 -8.54
N SER A 1209 46.35 -1.53 -8.42
CA SER A 1209 47.50 -1.84 -7.55
C SER A 1209 48.84 -1.23 -7.97
N ASP A 1210 48.84 -0.29 -8.92
CA ASP A 1210 49.98 0.54 -9.31
C ASP A 1210 49.73 2.05 -9.08
N GLY A 1211 48.61 2.40 -8.43
CA GLY A 1211 48.22 3.78 -8.14
C GLY A 1211 47.56 4.52 -9.30
N THR A 1212 47.19 3.82 -10.39
CA THR A 1212 46.46 4.44 -11.51
C THR A 1212 44.96 4.12 -11.46
N TRP A 1213 44.12 5.02 -11.99
CA TRP A 1213 42.69 4.77 -12.14
C TRP A 1213 42.38 4.12 -13.50
N ALA A 1214 41.44 3.17 -13.52
CA ALA A 1214 40.99 2.52 -14.73
C ALA A 1214 39.49 2.19 -14.69
N ILE A 1215 38.87 2.12 -15.87
CA ILE A 1215 37.50 1.62 -16.03
C ILE A 1215 37.50 0.11 -15.74
N ASN A 1216 36.70 -0.31 -14.77
CA ASN A 1216 36.48 -1.70 -14.40
C ASN A 1216 35.13 -2.18 -14.96
N PRO A 1217 35.11 -3.09 -15.96
CA PRO A 1217 33.88 -3.58 -16.60
C PRO A 1217 33.15 -4.66 -15.79
N MET A 1218 33.62 -4.98 -14.58
CA MET A 1218 32.98 -5.88 -13.63
C MET A 1218 33.08 -5.23 -12.24
N PRO A 1219 32.16 -4.31 -11.88
CA PRO A 1219 32.15 -3.66 -10.58
C PRO A 1219 32.21 -4.69 -9.46
N ALA A 1220 33.06 -4.44 -8.46
CA ALA A 1220 33.42 -5.47 -7.47
C ALA A 1220 33.18 -4.99 -6.03
N PRO A 1221 31.95 -4.57 -5.64
CA PRO A 1221 31.68 -3.86 -4.39
C PRO A 1221 32.19 -4.60 -3.14
N LEU A 1222 32.11 -5.94 -3.14
CA LEU A 1222 32.52 -6.79 -2.01
C LEU A 1222 34.03 -7.13 -2.00
N GLU A 1223 34.79 -6.77 -3.04
CA GLU A 1223 36.23 -6.97 -3.06
C GLU A 1223 36.97 -5.80 -2.39
N CYS A 1224 37.54 -6.07 -1.22
CA CYS A 1224 38.60 -5.25 -0.63
C CYS A 1224 39.98 -5.87 -0.91
N VAL A 1225 40.65 -5.39 -1.95
CA VAL A 1225 42.02 -5.79 -2.30
C VAL A 1225 42.98 -4.79 -1.67
N PRO A 1226 44.08 -5.20 -1.01
CA PRO A 1226 45.02 -4.26 -0.43
C PRO A 1226 45.65 -3.37 -1.50
N PHE A 1227 45.44 -2.06 -1.38
CA PHE A 1227 46.05 -1.04 -2.22
C PHE A 1227 47.45 -0.65 -1.68
N PRO A 1228 48.41 -0.23 -2.53
CA PRO A 1228 49.85 -0.17 -2.19
C PRO A 1228 50.26 0.95 -1.23
#